data_AF-A0A9X1R2Y2-F1
#
_entry.id   AF-A0A9X1R2Y2-F1
#
_cell.length_a   1.000
_cell.length_b   1.000
_cell.length_c   1.000
_cell.angle_alpha   90.00
_cell.angle_beta   90.00
_cell.angle_gamma   90.00
#
_symmetry.space_group_name_H-M   'P 1'
#
loop_
_entity.id
_entity.type
_entity.pdbx_description
1 polymer ?
#
loop_
_entity_poly.entity_id
_entity_poly.type
_entity_poly.pdbx_seq_one_letter_code
_entity_poly.pdbx_strand_id
1 'polypeptide(L)'
;MFDKLKNSIIPMLKCLIYVSVTLLFMVSCGSAAQQQYKSHAVKKGETVSSIADAYNISEETIYNLNPESRNGLKTNSILIIPSNEIISSGTEKNNYREHRVKRKETLYGIAQKYNVSVDDIKRLNKELYSRGLRNGERILIPAASKSTEVTTKEPDDKLPSGTQEYKVQAKETKFGIARKFGISIAELDALNPELGDGLKKGSIIIVPEDTVMEDAEIDDEKFQYYEVLPKEGFYRLKVKFGLSRDEIVALNPYAKDGLKEGMILKLPKEADYQSSDVYTDINLEDRIDNKRMKTVALMLPFRLPGSPDDSTEGDSDLIKRDPTLRVSLDFYSGALMAAEFAKDKGIPVTLNVYDTERSERKVASIISNGNFKDVDAVIGPLLQKNVEKASDMLQRDKIPVFSPLSNRDMAMNKNLFQTIPTNSILEKTMIQYLVKHSSGRNIIIISDSKRAKQKEMLLSAIPSVKSVAPRGGGYVAASDISAVVNSGMENWVVLESENPVLISSAVNVLAGMSPSYKLRLFTFDKNDAYEWHEVSSRRLAKLDFTFPSVNKKIDEDERNSFLVSYKNKYGVLPNRYAIRGFDVTYDVLLRMASENDIYDAVLPENQTVYIENKFRYNKSDTEGYCNEAAYILKYNNELKFEVVE
;
A
#
# COMPACT_ATOMS: atom_id res chain seq x y z
N MET A 1 -53.64 -5.12 6.09
CA MET A 1 -53.47 -5.92 4.86
C MET A 1 -52.42 -5.33 3.91
N PHE A 2 -52.30 -4.00 3.81
CA PHE A 2 -51.31 -3.32 2.96
C PHE A 2 -49.83 -3.50 3.37
N ASP A 3 -49.49 -3.59 4.66
CA ASP A 3 -48.08 -3.78 5.09
C ASP A 3 -47.53 -5.18 4.80
N LYS A 4 -48.37 -6.21 4.79
CA LYS A 4 -47.95 -7.57 4.40
C LYS A 4 -47.69 -7.69 2.89
N LEU A 5 -48.40 -6.92 2.06
CA LEU A 5 -48.10 -6.86 0.61
C LEU A 5 -46.78 -6.12 0.36
N LYS A 6 -46.52 -5.02 1.08
CA LYS A 6 -45.33 -4.17 0.89
C LYS A 6 -44.02 -4.90 1.21
N ASN A 7 -44.01 -5.74 2.24
CA ASN A 7 -42.83 -6.52 2.63
C ASN A 7 -42.57 -7.76 1.76
N SER A 8 -43.53 -8.19 0.94
CA SER A 8 -43.35 -9.32 0.00
C SER A 8 -43.02 -8.82 -1.42
N ILE A 9 -43.63 -7.71 -1.84
CA ILE A 9 -43.51 -7.20 -3.21
C ILE A 9 -42.19 -6.45 -3.43
N ILE A 10 -41.70 -5.67 -2.45
CA ILE A 10 -40.45 -4.90 -2.60
C ILE A 10 -39.21 -5.80 -2.79
N PRO A 11 -39.00 -6.89 -2.04
CA PRO A 11 -37.89 -7.80 -2.31
C PRO A 11 -38.07 -8.56 -3.63
N MET A 12 -39.29 -8.93 -4.02
CA MET A 12 -39.54 -9.51 -5.35
C MET A 12 -39.23 -8.53 -6.49
N LEU A 13 -39.59 -7.25 -6.35
CA LEU A 13 -39.32 -6.22 -7.36
C LEU A 13 -37.83 -5.90 -7.45
N LYS A 14 -37.11 -5.86 -6.31
CA LYS A 14 -35.64 -5.72 -6.28
C LYS A 14 -34.95 -6.93 -6.91
N CYS A 15 -35.47 -8.14 -6.70
CA CYS A 15 -34.97 -9.36 -7.34
C CYS A 15 -35.25 -9.34 -8.85
N LEU A 16 -36.44 -8.88 -9.27
CA LEU A 16 -36.77 -8.74 -10.70
C LEU A 16 -35.88 -7.70 -11.39
N ILE A 17 -35.58 -6.57 -10.72
CA ILE A 17 -34.64 -5.54 -11.21
C ILE A 17 -33.21 -6.08 -11.25
N TYR A 18 -32.77 -6.85 -10.24
CA TYR A 18 -31.44 -7.49 -10.26
C TYR A 18 -31.32 -8.53 -11.38
N VAL A 19 -32.37 -9.33 -11.61
CA VAL A 19 -32.41 -10.34 -12.68
C VAL A 19 -32.47 -9.68 -14.06
N SER A 20 -33.17 -8.56 -14.21
CA SER A 20 -33.23 -7.83 -15.49
C SER A 20 -31.98 -7.00 -15.77
N VAL A 21 -31.31 -6.44 -14.75
CA VAL A 21 -30.00 -5.77 -14.89
C VAL A 21 -28.88 -6.77 -15.18
N THR A 22 -28.94 -7.98 -14.60
CA THR A 22 -28.00 -9.07 -14.93
C THR A 22 -28.29 -9.70 -16.30
N LEU A 23 -29.55 -9.79 -16.74
CA LEU A 23 -29.87 -10.16 -18.12
C LEU A 23 -29.44 -9.08 -19.13
N LEU A 24 -29.54 -7.78 -18.80
CA LEU A 24 -29.08 -6.70 -19.67
C LEU A 24 -27.55 -6.69 -19.81
N PHE A 25 -26.81 -7.04 -18.74
CA PHE A 25 -25.35 -7.20 -18.78
C PHE A 25 -24.89 -8.44 -19.55
N MET A 26 -25.74 -9.45 -19.69
CA MET A 26 -25.46 -10.68 -20.45
C MET A 26 -25.75 -10.54 -21.95
N VAL A 27 -26.41 -9.47 -22.40
CA VAL A 27 -26.80 -9.28 -23.81
C VAL A 27 -25.95 -8.23 -24.54
N SER A 28 -25.05 -7.50 -23.86
CA SER A 28 -24.16 -6.51 -24.49
C SER A 28 -22.68 -6.92 -24.60
N CYS A 29 -22.34 -8.20 -24.42
CA CYS A 29 -21.01 -8.74 -24.70
C CYS A 29 -21.09 -10.14 -25.36
N GLY A 30 -21.58 -10.19 -26.60
CA GLY A 30 -21.18 -11.20 -27.59
C GLY A 30 -20.48 -10.45 -28.72
N SER A 31 -19.31 -10.83 -29.24
CA SER A 31 -18.89 -12.19 -29.59
C SER A 31 -17.36 -12.24 -29.78
N ALA A 32 -16.72 -13.32 -29.31
CA ALA A 32 -15.61 -14.04 -29.98
C ALA A 32 -14.95 -15.11 -29.08
N ALA A 33 -15.00 -15.02 -27.74
CA ALA A 33 -14.23 -15.91 -26.86
C ALA A 33 -15.00 -17.13 -26.30
N GLN A 34 -16.33 -17.23 -26.48
CA GLN A 34 -17.17 -18.19 -25.74
C GLN A 34 -17.52 -19.48 -26.50
N GLN A 35 -16.74 -19.88 -27.52
CA GLN A 35 -16.94 -21.16 -28.22
C GLN A 35 -15.94 -22.27 -27.83
N GLN A 36 -14.87 -21.97 -27.07
CA GLN A 36 -13.77 -22.93 -26.87
C GLN A 36 -13.88 -23.83 -25.62
N TYR A 37 -14.69 -23.47 -24.62
CA TYR A 37 -14.81 -24.22 -23.35
C TYR A 37 -16.27 -24.47 -22.96
N LYS A 38 -16.52 -25.60 -22.30
CA LYS A 38 -17.83 -26.02 -21.76
C LYS A 38 -17.76 -26.17 -20.25
N SER A 39 -18.89 -25.94 -19.58
CA SER A 39 -19.01 -26.13 -18.13
C SER A 39 -19.69 -27.46 -17.79
N HIS A 40 -19.15 -28.21 -16.84
CA HIS A 40 -19.72 -29.46 -16.32
C HIS A 40 -20.01 -29.34 -14.82
N ALA A 41 -21.26 -29.56 -14.42
CA ALA A 41 -21.64 -29.56 -13.01
C ALA A 41 -21.48 -30.97 -12.40
N VAL A 42 -20.60 -31.09 -11.40
CA VAL A 42 -20.24 -32.37 -10.77
C VAL A 42 -21.43 -32.96 -10.02
N LYS A 43 -21.83 -34.18 -10.38
CA LYS A 43 -22.88 -34.96 -9.72
C LYS A 43 -22.33 -35.75 -8.54
N LYS A 44 -23.23 -36.17 -7.66
CA LYS A 44 -22.90 -36.94 -6.45
C LYS A 44 -22.25 -38.27 -6.83
N GLY A 45 -20.96 -38.42 -6.49
CA GLY A 45 -20.18 -39.64 -6.75
C GLY A 45 -19.28 -39.58 -7.99
N GLU A 46 -19.30 -38.50 -8.77
CA GLU A 46 -18.35 -38.30 -9.88
C GLU A 46 -16.95 -37.94 -9.34
N THR A 47 -15.92 -38.53 -9.94
CA THR A 47 -14.51 -38.24 -9.70
C THR A 47 -13.91 -37.52 -10.91
N VAL A 48 -12.75 -36.85 -10.72
CA VAL A 48 -12.03 -36.22 -11.84
C VAL A 48 -11.73 -37.24 -12.94
N SER A 49 -11.35 -38.46 -12.55
CA SER A 49 -11.17 -39.60 -13.45
C SER A 49 -12.43 -39.91 -14.27
N SER A 50 -13.58 -40.10 -13.63
CA SER A 50 -14.82 -40.42 -14.36
C SER A 50 -15.31 -39.29 -15.28
N ILE A 51 -14.99 -38.03 -14.95
CA ILE A 51 -15.33 -36.87 -15.78
C ILE A 51 -14.34 -36.75 -16.94
N ALA A 52 -13.05 -36.95 -16.69
CA ALA A 52 -12.00 -36.98 -17.71
C ALA A 52 -12.30 -38.02 -18.79
N ASP A 53 -12.71 -39.23 -18.38
CA ASP A 53 -13.14 -40.30 -19.27
C ASP A 53 -14.39 -39.91 -20.08
N ALA A 54 -15.40 -39.30 -19.44
CA ALA A 54 -16.64 -38.90 -20.11
C ALA A 54 -16.43 -37.84 -21.21
N TYR A 55 -15.39 -37.01 -21.08
CA TYR A 55 -15.01 -35.99 -22.06
C TYR A 55 -13.79 -36.35 -22.92
N ASN A 56 -13.26 -37.57 -22.77
CA ASN A 56 -12.09 -38.07 -23.48
C ASN A 56 -10.86 -37.14 -23.40
N ILE A 57 -10.57 -36.65 -22.18
CA ILE A 57 -9.40 -35.81 -21.86
C ILE A 57 -8.61 -36.40 -20.71
N SER A 58 -7.38 -35.94 -20.49
CA SER A 58 -6.61 -36.35 -19.30
C SER A 58 -7.12 -35.64 -18.04
N GLU A 59 -7.01 -36.31 -16.89
CA GLU A 59 -7.28 -35.69 -15.58
C GLU A 59 -6.42 -34.43 -15.37
N GLU A 60 -5.17 -34.45 -15.85
CA GLU A 60 -4.25 -33.32 -15.80
C GLU A 60 -4.77 -32.10 -16.59
N THR A 61 -5.50 -32.32 -17.69
CA THR A 61 -6.17 -31.25 -18.43
C THR A 61 -7.28 -30.61 -17.60
N ILE A 62 -8.05 -31.42 -16.87
CA ILE A 62 -9.07 -30.90 -15.93
C ILE A 62 -8.38 -30.15 -14.77
N TYR A 63 -7.28 -30.66 -14.24
CA TYR A 63 -6.55 -30.00 -13.16
C TYR A 63 -5.91 -28.67 -13.58
N ASN A 64 -5.40 -28.57 -14.80
CA ASN A 64 -4.79 -27.32 -15.26
C ASN A 64 -5.84 -26.22 -15.47
N LEU A 65 -7.03 -26.58 -15.94
CA LEU A 65 -8.15 -25.65 -16.09
C LEU A 65 -8.91 -25.41 -14.77
N ASN A 66 -8.84 -26.35 -13.84
CA ASN A 66 -9.51 -26.31 -12.55
C ASN A 66 -8.55 -26.77 -11.43
N PRO A 67 -7.53 -25.97 -11.06
CA PRO A 67 -6.48 -26.39 -10.12
C PRO A 67 -7.01 -26.90 -8.77
N GLU A 68 -8.12 -26.32 -8.31
CA GLU A 68 -8.78 -26.69 -7.05
C GLU A 68 -9.30 -28.13 -7.04
N SER A 69 -9.59 -28.71 -8.20
CA SER A 69 -10.06 -30.10 -8.30
C SER A 69 -9.00 -31.13 -7.87
N ARG A 70 -7.71 -30.74 -7.79
CA ARG A 70 -6.63 -31.57 -7.23
C ARG A 70 -6.87 -31.93 -5.76
N ASN A 71 -7.64 -31.11 -5.05
CA ASN A 71 -8.01 -31.31 -3.66
C ASN A 71 -9.31 -32.12 -3.50
N GLY A 72 -9.84 -32.70 -4.58
CA GLY A 72 -11.08 -33.48 -4.63
C GLY A 72 -12.29 -32.69 -5.13
N LEU A 73 -13.29 -33.38 -5.70
CA LEU A 73 -14.50 -32.74 -6.23
C LEU A 73 -15.62 -32.64 -5.19
N LYS A 74 -16.31 -31.50 -5.18
CA LYS A 74 -17.51 -31.28 -4.36
C LYS A 74 -18.76 -31.39 -5.24
N THR A 75 -19.78 -32.11 -4.77
CA THR A 75 -21.08 -32.20 -5.45
C THR A 75 -21.63 -30.80 -5.74
N ASN A 76 -22.14 -30.58 -6.95
CA ASN A 76 -22.60 -29.31 -7.53
C ASN A 76 -21.53 -28.23 -7.79
N SER A 77 -20.24 -28.54 -7.68
CA SER A 77 -19.19 -27.66 -8.22
C SER A 77 -19.19 -27.69 -9.75
N ILE A 78 -18.79 -26.58 -10.39
CA ILE A 78 -18.73 -26.46 -11.85
C ILE A 78 -17.27 -26.56 -12.28
N LEU A 79 -16.96 -27.47 -13.19
CA LEU A 79 -15.65 -27.62 -13.83
C LEU A 79 -15.69 -27.05 -15.24
N ILE A 80 -14.61 -26.39 -15.64
CA ILE A 80 -14.35 -25.91 -16.99
C ILE A 80 -13.64 -27.01 -17.78
N ILE A 81 -14.25 -27.43 -18.89
CA ILE A 81 -13.81 -28.55 -19.72
C ILE A 81 -13.60 -28.03 -21.16
N PRO A 82 -12.47 -28.35 -21.82
CA PRO A 82 -12.23 -27.91 -23.20
C PRO A 82 -13.16 -28.65 -24.18
N SER A 83 -13.50 -28.00 -25.30
CA SER A 83 -14.35 -28.59 -26.34
C SER A 83 -13.58 -29.59 -27.24
N ASN A 84 -14.29 -30.55 -27.86
CA ASN A 84 -13.70 -31.62 -28.71
C ASN A 84 -12.85 -31.13 -29.90
N GLU A 85 -12.97 -29.86 -30.32
CA GLU A 85 -12.11 -29.29 -31.37
C GLU A 85 -10.66 -29.08 -30.90
N ILE A 86 -10.43 -28.92 -29.59
CA ILE A 86 -9.09 -28.76 -28.98
C ILE A 86 -8.38 -30.12 -28.79
N ILE A 87 -9.14 -31.21 -28.73
CA ILE A 87 -8.66 -32.53 -28.26
C ILE A 87 -8.05 -33.39 -29.39
N SER A 88 -8.26 -33.05 -30.67
CA SER A 88 -7.67 -33.78 -31.80
C SER A 88 -6.17 -33.53 -32.02
N SER A 89 -5.49 -32.81 -31.13
CA SER A 89 -4.07 -32.44 -31.28
C SER A 89 -3.09 -33.09 -30.29
N GLY A 90 -3.49 -34.09 -29.49
CA GLY A 90 -2.49 -34.68 -28.59
C GLY A 90 -2.88 -35.92 -27.79
N THR A 91 -2.62 -37.10 -28.36
CA THR A 91 -2.26 -38.30 -27.61
C THR A 91 -1.15 -39.04 -28.35
N GLU A 92 -0.04 -39.36 -27.66
CA GLU A 92 0.84 -40.54 -27.82
C GLU A 92 2.18 -40.37 -27.05
N LYS A 93 2.86 -41.50 -26.76
CA LYS A 93 3.79 -41.80 -25.63
C LYS A 93 5.19 -41.15 -25.61
N ASN A 94 5.77 -41.12 -24.40
CA ASN A 94 7.14 -40.71 -24.02
C ASN A 94 8.24 -41.11 -25.01
N ASN A 95 8.95 -40.11 -25.54
CA ASN A 95 10.08 -40.27 -26.46
C ASN A 95 11.18 -39.22 -26.15
N TYR A 96 12.07 -39.50 -25.19
CA TYR A 96 13.23 -38.64 -24.91
C TYR A 96 14.50 -39.48 -24.62
N ARG A 97 15.68 -38.86 -24.80
CA ARG A 97 17.02 -39.44 -24.69
C ARG A 97 17.90 -38.58 -23.77
N GLU A 98 18.84 -39.16 -23.04
CA GLU A 98 19.80 -38.41 -22.22
C GLU A 98 21.05 -37.98 -23.02
N HIS A 99 21.53 -36.76 -22.80
CA HIS A 99 22.77 -36.22 -23.36
C HIS A 99 23.68 -35.65 -22.25
N ARG A 100 24.96 -36.06 -22.22
CA ARG A 100 25.96 -35.52 -21.29
C ARG A 100 26.76 -34.40 -21.95
N VAL A 101 26.66 -33.20 -21.40
CA VAL A 101 27.23 -31.94 -21.90
C VAL A 101 28.76 -32.00 -21.87
N LYS A 102 29.40 -31.77 -23.01
CA LYS A 102 30.87 -31.69 -23.12
C LYS A 102 31.38 -30.26 -22.88
N ARG A 103 32.68 -30.14 -22.63
CA ARG A 103 33.35 -28.84 -22.43
C ARG A 103 33.16 -27.96 -23.68
N LYS A 104 32.60 -26.76 -23.48
CA LYS A 104 32.25 -25.76 -24.52
C LYS A 104 31.06 -26.10 -25.43
N GLU A 105 30.24 -27.09 -25.09
CA GLU A 105 28.98 -27.36 -25.81
C GLU A 105 27.89 -26.36 -25.38
N THR A 106 27.01 -25.94 -26.29
CA THR A 106 25.94 -24.96 -26.02
C THR A 106 24.56 -25.57 -26.32
N LEU A 107 23.49 -25.03 -25.74
CA LEU A 107 22.12 -25.53 -25.97
C LEU A 107 21.77 -25.52 -27.46
N TYR A 108 22.19 -24.47 -28.17
CA TYR A 108 22.04 -24.35 -29.61
C TYR A 108 22.80 -25.46 -30.37
N GLY A 109 24.05 -25.75 -30.00
CA GLY A 109 24.83 -26.82 -30.63
C GLY A 109 24.22 -28.22 -30.39
N ILE A 110 23.64 -28.43 -29.21
CA ILE A 110 22.94 -29.67 -28.85
C ILE A 110 21.60 -29.77 -29.60
N ALA A 111 20.82 -28.68 -29.65
CA ALA A 111 19.56 -28.58 -30.38
C ALA A 111 19.75 -28.92 -31.87
N GLN A 112 20.76 -28.34 -32.51
CA GLN A 112 21.14 -28.65 -33.89
C GLN A 112 21.56 -30.11 -34.07
N LYS A 113 22.38 -30.64 -33.14
CA LYS A 113 22.86 -32.03 -33.19
C LYS A 113 21.74 -33.07 -33.14
N TYR A 114 20.67 -32.78 -32.41
CA TYR A 114 19.53 -33.68 -32.26
C TYR A 114 18.30 -33.29 -33.09
N ASN A 115 18.41 -32.22 -33.88
CA ASN A 115 17.34 -31.67 -34.72
C ASN A 115 16.05 -31.40 -33.94
N VAL A 116 16.17 -30.67 -32.83
CA VAL A 116 15.08 -30.22 -31.95
C VAL A 116 15.25 -28.74 -31.62
N SER A 117 14.23 -28.06 -31.12
CA SER A 117 14.39 -26.67 -30.66
C SER A 117 15.08 -26.58 -29.29
N VAL A 118 15.71 -25.44 -29.00
CA VAL A 118 16.28 -25.16 -27.66
C VAL A 118 15.18 -25.18 -26.59
N ASP A 119 14.00 -24.68 -26.92
CA ASP A 119 12.85 -24.67 -26.02
C ASP A 119 12.30 -26.07 -25.76
N ASP A 120 12.33 -26.98 -26.73
CA ASP A 120 11.99 -28.38 -26.49
C ASP A 120 12.94 -29.04 -25.49
N ILE A 121 14.23 -28.71 -25.56
CA ILE A 121 15.21 -29.16 -24.58
C ILE A 121 14.93 -28.52 -23.21
N LYS A 122 14.67 -27.20 -23.14
CA LYS A 122 14.39 -26.52 -21.86
C LYS A 122 13.05 -26.96 -21.24
N ARG A 123 12.04 -27.30 -22.03
CA ARG A 123 10.75 -27.85 -21.55
C ARG A 123 10.94 -29.13 -20.75
N LEU A 124 11.90 -29.97 -21.15
CA LEU A 124 12.25 -31.21 -20.44
C LEU A 124 13.28 -31.00 -19.31
N ASN A 125 13.96 -29.86 -19.27
CA ASN A 125 15.01 -29.50 -18.30
C ASN A 125 14.79 -28.07 -17.78
N LYS A 126 13.73 -27.87 -16.97
CA LYS A 126 13.18 -26.54 -16.63
C LYS A 126 14.17 -25.62 -15.92
N GLU A 127 15.16 -26.17 -15.22
CA GLU A 127 16.24 -25.42 -14.59
C GLU A 127 17.12 -24.66 -15.59
N LEU A 128 17.10 -25.01 -16.88
CA LEU A 128 17.85 -24.32 -17.93
C LEU A 128 17.17 -23.01 -18.40
N TYR A 129 16.00 -22.65 -17.84
CA TYR A 129 15.39 -21.32 -18.02
C TYR A 129 16.04 -20.26 -17.13
N SER A 130 16.57 -20.63 -15.97
CA SER A 130 17.14 -19.68 -15.00
C SER A 130 18.68 -19.70 -14.94
N ARG A 131 19.32 -20.66 -15.63
CA ARG A 131 20.79 -20.76 -15.72
C ARG A 131 21.26 -21.47 -16.99
N GLY A 132 22.53 -21.26 -17.34
CA GLY A 132 23.19 -21.94 -18.47
C GLY A 132 23.62 -23.39 -18.20
N LEU A 133 24.03 -24.08 -19.27
CA LEU A 133 24.56 -25.45 -19.25
C LEU A 133 25.89 -25.57 -18.49
N ARG A 134 26.05 -26.61 -17.67
CA ARG A 134 27.31 -26.91 -16.98
C ARG A 134 28.06 -28.07 -17.65
N ASN A 135 29.38 -27.97 -17.69
CA ASN A 135 30.23 -29.04 -18.22
C ASN A 135 30.04 -30.34 -17.40
N GLY A 136 29.74 -31.45 -18.08
CA GLY A 136 29.54 -32.76 -17.49
C GLY A 136 28.12 -33.07 -17.01
N GLU A 137 27.20 -32.11 -17.07
CA GLU A 137 25.78 -32.23 -16.72
C GLU A 137 25.03 -33.16 -17.69
N ARG A 138 23.98 -33.85 -17.23
CA ARG A 138 23.10 -34.67 -18.08
C ARG A 138 21.77 -33.97 -18.26
N ILE A 139 21.30 -33.89 -19.51
CA ILE A 139 20.04 -33.24 -19.88
C ILE A 139 19.20 -34.17 -20.76
N LEU A 140 17.88 -34.01 -20.70
CA LEU A 140 16.89 -34.76 -21.49
C LEU A 140 16.65 -34.08 -22.85
N ILE A 141 16.68 -34.85 -23.93
CA ILE A 141 16.51 -34.40 -25.30
C ILE A 141 15.31 -35.14 -25.92
N PRO A 142 14.32 -34.47 -26.50
CA PRO A 142 13.20 -35.14 -27.15
C PRO A 142 13.67 -35.98 -28.35
N ALA A 143 13.04 -37.14 -28.61
CA ALA A 143 13.33 -37.94 -29.79
C ALA A 143 12.70 -37.28 -31.02
N ALA A 144 13.53 -36.94 -32.01
CA ALA A 144 13.15 -36.17 -33.19
C ALA A 144 11.84 -36.65 -33.84
N SER A 145 10.83 -35.77 -33.87
CA SER A 145 9.65 -35.95 -34.72
C SER A 145 9.91 -35.26 -36.07
N LYS A 146 9.58 -35.96 -37.15
CA LYS A 146 9.90 -35.60 -38.53
C LYS A 146 9.24 -34.29 -38.94
N SER A 147 10.04 -33.44 -39.59
CA SER A 147 9.62 -32.31 -40.40
C SER A 147 8.86 -32.75 -41.66
N THR A 148 7.75 -32.07 -41.94
CA THR A 148 7.11 -31.90 -43.25
C THR A 148 6.16 -30.71 -43.07
N GLU A 149 6.09 -29.67 -43.87
CA GLU A 149 6.68 -29.40 -45.18
C GLU A 149 6.58 -27.88 -45.40
N VAL A 150 7.64 -27.28 -45.95
CA VAL A 150 7.64 -25.90 -46.43
C VAL A 150 6.70 -25.84 -47.62
N THR A 151 5.58 -25.11 -47.49
CA THR A 151 4.83 -24.65 -48.66
C THR A 151 5.29 -23.24 -48.97
N THR A 152 6.15 -23.12 -49.97
CA THR A 152 6.49 -21.87 -50.65
C THR A 152 5.21 -21.13 -51.06
N LYS A 153 4.97 -19.97 -50.46
CA LYS A 153 4.23 -18.90 -51.11
C LYS A 153 5.21 -17.80 -51.48
N GLU A 154 5.20 -17.47 -52.77
CA GLU A 154 5.84 -16.31 -53.39
C GLU A 154 5.41 -14.99 -52.74
N PRO A 155 6.19 -13.90 -52.92
CA PRO A 155 6.14 -12.71 -52.09
C PRO A 155 4.90 -11.88 -52.42
N ASP A 156 4.06 -11.61 -51.41
CA ASP A 156 3.14 -10.48 -51.45
C ASP A 156 3.79 -9.36 -50.64
N ASP A 157 4.23 -8.33 -51.35
CA ASP A 157 5.15 -7.26 -50.94
C ASP A 157 4.42 -6.20 -50.09
N LYS A 158 3.56 -6.63 -49.16
CA LYS A 158 2.78 -5.73 -48.29
C LYS A 158 2.90 -6.13 -46.84
N LEU A 159 3.59 -5.27 -46.08
CA LEU A 159 3.65 -5.33 -44.62
C LEU A 159 2.24 -5.36 -44.01
N PRO A 160 2.05 -6.04 -42.85
CA PRO A 160 0.82 -5.96 -42.08
C PRO A 160 0.41 -4.50 -41.84
N SER A 161 -0.89 -4.19 -41.97
CA SER A 161 -1.41 -2.82 -41.79
C SER A 161 -1.03 -2.25 -40.41
N GLY A 162 -0.44 -1.05 -40.36
CA GLY A 162 0.02 -0.42 -39.13
C GLY A 162 1.42 -0.86 -38.67
N THR A 163 2.21 -1.46 -39.56
CA THR A 163 3.60 -1.87 -39.30
C THR A 163 4.56 -1.29 -40.33
N GLN A 164 5.83 -1.13 -39.94
CA GLN A 164 6.92 -0.65 -40.77
C GLN A 164 8.17 -1.52 -40.62
N GLU A 165 9.06 -1.44 -41.60
CA GLU A 165 10.38 -2.05 -41.51
C GLU A 165 11.32 -1.18 -40.66
N TYR A 166 12.03 -1.83 -39.74
CA TYR A 166 13.01 -1.19 -38.88
C TYR A 166 14.36 -1.88 -39.01
N LYS A 167 15.38 -1.10 -39.35
CA LYS A 167 16.76 -1.58 -39.41
C LYS A 167 17.42 -1.44 -38.05
N VAL A 168 17.78 -2.58 -37.47
CA VAL A 168 18.43 -2.65 -36.16
C VAL A 168 19.79 -1.94 -36.19
N GLN A 169 19.94 -0.94 -35.33
CA GLN A 169 21.16 -0.15 -35.16
C GLN A 169 22.17 -0.83 -34.22
N ALA A 170 23.37 -0.27 -34.14
CA ALA A 170 24.40 -0.76 -33.23
C ALA A 170 23.96 -0.56 -31.77
N LYS A 171 24.15 -1.59 -30.92
CA LYS A 171 23.83 -1.62 -29.49
C LYS A 171 22.33 -1.68 -29.11
N GLU A 172 21.43 -1.77 -30.09
CA GLU A 172 20.02 -2.04 -29.80
C GLU A 172 19.79 -3.49 -29.36
N THR A 173 18.78 -3.70 -28.53
CA THR A 173 18.35 -5.02 -28.09
C THR A 173 16.84 -5.17 -28.28
N LYS A 174 16.31 -6.40 -28.17
CA LYS A 174 14.85 -6.63 -28.22
C LYS A 174 14.10 -5.79 -27.18
N PHE A 175 14.68 -5.58 -25.99
CA PHE A 175 14.11 -4.74 -24.93
C PHE A 175 14.05 -3.26 -25.36
N GLY A 176 15.13 -2.74 -25.95
CA GLY A 176 15.21 -1.35 -26.40
C GLY A 176 14.23 -1.06 -27.54
N ILE A 177 14.10 -2.01 -28.48
CA ILE A 177 13.18 -1.91 -29.62
C ILE A 177 11.72 -2.04 -29.16
N ALA A 178 11.41 -3.03 -28.32
CA ALA A 178 10.06 -3.19 -27.76
C ALA A 178 9.60 -1.92 -27.03
N ARG A 179 10.50 -1.29 -26.25
CA ARG A 179 10.26 -0.01 -25.59
C ARG A 179 10.04 1.15 -26.57
N LYS A 180 10.88 1.25 -27.61
CA LYS A 180 10.78 2.30 -28.65
C LYS A 180 9.39 2.32 -29.31
N PHE A 181 8.82 1.15 -29.55
CA PHE A 181 7.52 0.99 -30.19
C PHE A 181 6.36 0.68 -29.22
N GLY A 182 6.62 0.70 -27.90
CA GLY A 182 5.58 0.54 -26.87
C GLY A 182 4.89 -0.82 -26.85
N ILE A 183 5.55 -1.88 -27.31
CA ILE A 183 5.04 -3.26 -27.35
C ILE A 183 5.80 -4.16 -26.39
N SER A 184 5.24 -5.34 -26.09
CA SER A 184 5.92 -6.40 -25.34
C SER A 184 6.92 -7.16 -26.23
N ILE A 185 7.83 -7.89 -25.59
CA ILE A 185 8.78 -8.76 -26.31
C ILE A 185 8.04 -9.89 -27.04
N ALA A 186 6.98 -10.42 -26.43
CA ALA A 186 6.14 -11.45 -27.05
C ALA A 186 5.45 -10.93 -28.33
N GLU A 187 4.99 -9.68 -28.34
CA GLU A 187 4.41 -9.05 -29.53
C GLU A 187 5.49 -8.77 -30.59
N LEU A 188 6.68 -8.32 -30.20
CA LEU A 188 7.81 -8.12 -31.12
C LEU A 188 8.25 -9.43 -31.77
N ASP A 189 8.30 -10.52 -31.00
CA ASP A 189 8.63 -11.86 -31.49
C ASP A 189 7.51 -12.44 -32.35
N ALA A 190 6.24 -12.13 -32.06
CA ALA A 190 5.11 -12.51 -32.91
C ALA A 190 5.11 -11.78 -34.26
N LEU A 191 5.55 -10.52 -34.31
CA LEU A 191 5.75 -9.77 -35.55
C LEU A 191 6.97 -10.27 -36.35
N ASN A 192 7.93 -10.90 -35.67
CA ASN A 192 9.18 -11.38 -36.25
C ASN A 192 9.46 -12.85 -35.91
N PRO A 193 8.59 -13.78 -36.34
CA PRO A 193 8.71 -15.19 -35.95
C PRO A 193 10.02 -15.84 -36.42
N GLU A 194 10.65 -15.29 -37.46
CA GLU A 194 11.93 -15.73 -38.03
C GLU A 194 13.16 -15.27 -37.23
N LEU A 195 12.99 -14.39 -36.22
CA LEU A 195 14.10 -13.73 -35.50
C LEU A 195 14.81 -14.64 -34.48
N GLY A 196 14.14 -15.69 -33.99
CA GLY A 196 14.68 -16.59 -32.95
C GLY A 196 15.15 -15.84 -31.68
N ASP A 197 16.13 -16.40 -30.95
CA ASP A 197 16.61 -15.85 -29.65
C ASP A 197 17.59 -14.65 -29.77
N GLY A 198 17.91 -14.15 -30.97
CA GLY A 198 18.99 -13.17 -31.14
C GLY A 198 18.76 -12.11 -32.20
N LEU A 199 18.77 -10.84 -31.78
CA LEU A 199 18.72 -9.66 -32.65
C LEU A 199 20.11 -9.37 -33.25
N LYS A 200 20.27 -9.44 -34.58
CA LYS A 200 21.57 -9.20 -35.25
C LYS A 200 21.67 -7.74 -35.71
N LYS A 201 22.83 -7.11 -35.50
CA LYS A 201 23.09 -5.76 -36.02
C LYS A 201 22.83 -5.70 -37.52
N GLY A 202 22.03 -4.72 -37.96
CA GLY A 202 21.71 -4.49 -39.36
C GLY A 202 20.60 -5.40 -39.94
N SER A 203 19.98 -6.27 -39.13
CA SER A 203 18.78 -6.99 -39.57
C SER A 203 17.61 -6.02 -39.73
N ILE A 204 16.75 -6.30 -40.71
CA ILE A 204 15.46 -5.63 -40.89
C ILE A 204 14.42 -6.45 -40.15
N ILE A 205 13.64 -5.80 -39.29
CA ILE A 205 12.56 -6.39 -38.51
C ILE A 205 11.27 -5.58 -38.73
N ILE A 206 10.12 -6.20 -38.49
CA ILE A 206 8.80 -5.58 -38.56
C ILE A 206 8.43 -5.04 -37.17
N VAL A 207 8.05 -3.77 -37.10
CA VAL A 207 7.62 -3.09 -35.88
C VAL A 207 6.38 -2.24 -36.15
N PRO A 208 5.61 -1.81 -35.15
CA PRO A 208 4.50 -0.88 -35.33
C PRO A 208 4.90 0.46 -36.00
N GLU A 209 3.97 1.08 -36.72
CA GLU A 209 4.15 2.45 -37.26
C GLU A 209 4.29 3.48 -36.14
N ASP A 210 3.53 3.31 -35.06
CA ASP A 210 3.55 4.20 -33.91
C ASP A 210 4.85 4.05 -33.12
N THR A 211 5.61 5.14 -33.04
CA THR A 211 6.83 5.23 -32.24
C THR A 211 6.54 6.01 -30.96
N VAL A 212 6.85 5.42 -29.81
CA VAL A 212 6.54 6.01 -28.50
C VAL A 212 7.76 6.66 -27.85
N MET A 213 8.97 6.44 -28.40
CA MET A 213 10.23 7.07 -28.00
C MET A 213 11.21 7.22 -29.18
N GLU A 214 12.10 8.23 -29.15
CA GLU A 214 13.04 8.49 -30.27
C GLU A 214 14.22 7.49 -30.32
N ASP A 215 14.67 6.96 -29.19
CA ASP A 215 15.88 6.13 -29.07
C ASP A 215 15.63 4.76 -28.41
N ALA A 216 16.31 3.74 -28.94
CA ALA A 216 16.32 2.35 -28.46
C ALA A 216 17.63 1.95 -27.76
N GLU A 217 18.61 2.85 -27.65
CA GLU A 217 19.86 2.60 -26.91
C GLU A 217 19.57 2.42 -25.41
N ILE A 218 20.25 1.42 -24.83
CA ILE A 218 20.08 1.03 -23.43
C ILE A 218 21.27 1.55 -22.62
N ASP A 219 21.01 2.51 -21.72
CA ASP A 219 21.97 2.94 -20.70
C ASP A 219 21.89 1.96 -19.50
N ASP A 220 22.64 0.86 -19.62
CA ASP A 220 22.75 -0.16 -18.59
C ASP A 220 23.69 0.23 -17.44
N GLU A 221 24.37 1.39 -17.50
CA GLU A 221 25.20 1.85 -16.38
C GLU A 221 24.34 2.47 -15.29
N LYS A 222 23.40 3.36 -15.66
CA LYS A 222 22.56 4.12 -14.72
C LYS A 222 21.17 3.54 -14.47
N PHE A 223 20.65 2.78 -15.43
CA PHE A 223 19.28 2.30 -15.39
C PHE A 223 19.21 0.76 -15.44
N GLN A 224 18.12 0.24 -14.87
CA GLN A 224 17.69 -1.14 -15.02
C GLN A 224 16.34 -1.17 -15.74
N TYR A 225 16.03 -2.31 -16.35
CA TYR A 225 14.82 -2.49 -17.14
C TYR A 225 13.99 -3.60 -16.54
N TYR A 226 12.70 -3.32 -16.33
CA TYR A 226 11.79 -4.18 -15.59
C TYR A 226 10.53 -4.47 -16.39
N GLU A 227 10.19 -5.74 -16.54
CA GLU A 227 8.94 -6.18 -17.18
C GLU A 227 7.81 -6.21 -16.15
N VAL A 228 6.72 -5.50 -16.45
CA VAL A 228 5.52 -5.44 -15.62
C VAL A 228 4.85 -6.82 -15.58
N LEU A 229 4.69 -7.35 -14.37
CA LEU A 229 4.07 -8.64 -14.15
C LEU A 229 2.53 -8.60 -14.27
N PRO A 230 1.86 -9.75 -14.46
CA PRO A 230 0.41 -9.82 -14.49
C PRO A 230 -0.23 -9.16 -13.26
N LYS A 231 -1.19 -8.25 -13.48
CA LYS A 231 -1.91 -7.48 -12.44
C LYS A 231 -1.01 -6.58 -11.58
N GLU A 232 0.19 -6.21 -12.05
CA GLU A 232 1.06 -5.26 -11.37
C GLU A 232 0.70 -3.81 -11.73
N GLY A 233 0.54 -2.95 -10.71
CA GLY A 233 0.20 -1.54 -10.86
C GLY A 233 1.24 -0.62 -10.22
N PHE A 234 1.15 0.69 -10.46
CA PHE A 234 2.09 1.69 -9.92
C PHE A 234 2.30 1.61 -8.41
N TYR A 235 1.25 1.26 -7.65
CA TYR A 235 1.37 1.05 -6.21
C TYR A 235 2.39 -0.05 -5.85
N ARG A 236 2.35 -1.21 -6.54
CA ARG A 236 3.30 -2.30 -6.30
C ARG A 236 4.72 -1.90 -6.68
N LEU A 237 4.88 -1.16 -7.78
CA LEU A 237 6.18 -0.64 -8.19
C LEU A 237 6.73 0.39 -7.19
N LYS A 238 5.89 1.25 -6.61
CA LYS A 238 6.29 2.17 -5.54
C LYS A 238 6.78 1.43 -4.30
N VAL A 239 6.09 0.36 -3.91
CA VAL A 239 6.51 -0.48 -2.78
C VAL A 239 7.82 -1.22 -3.08
N LYS A 240 7.99 -1.72 -4.31
CA LYS A 240 9.14 -2.55 -4.70
C LYS A 240 10.41 -1.75 -5.00
N PHE A 241 10.26 -0.59 -5.63
CA PHE A 241 11.37 0.21 -6.15
C PHE A 241 11.47 1.61 -5.53
N GLY A 242 10.53 2.00 -4.65
CA GLY A 242 10.52 3.33 -4.04
C GLY A 242 10.20 4.47 -5.01
N LEU A 243 9.67 4.17 -6.21
CA LEU A 243 9.38 5.15 -7.26
C LEU A 243 7.88 5.44 -7.32
N SER A 244 7.51 6.72 -7.25
CA SER A 244 6.14 7.19 -7.46
C SER A 244 5.67 6.98 -8.91
N ARG A 245 4.35 7.11 -9.11
CA ARG A 245 3.76 7.08 -10.46
C ARG A 245 4.43 8.12 -11.36
N ASP A 246 4.58 9.34 -10.88
CA ASP A 246 5.06 10.46 -11.70
C ASP A 246 6.53 10.27 -12.08
N GLU A 247 7.36 9.74 -11.18
CA GLU A 247 8.76 9.39 -11.47
C GLU A 247 8.87 8.27 -12.51
N ILE A 248 8.04 7.22 -12.39
CA ILE A 248 8.01 6.13 -13.37
C ILE A 248 7.52 6.66 -14.72
N VAL A 249 6.47 7.49 -14.76
CA VAL A 249 5.92 8.06 -15.99
C VAL A 249 6.90 9.07 -16.62
N ALA A 250 7.67 9.81 -15.83
CA ALA A 250 8.69 10.72 -16.35
C ALA A 250 9.78 9.97 -17.14
N LEU A 251 10.20 8.80 -16.66
CA LEU A 251 11.16 7.93 -17.36
C LEU A 251 10.51 7.07 -18.46
N ASN A 252 9.19 6.89 -18.38
CA ASN A 252 8.39 6.01 -19.23
C ASN A 252 7.08 6.70 -19.64
N PRO A 253 7.09 7.71 -20.53
CA PRO A 253 5.90 8.50 -20.87
C PRO A 253 4.71 7.67 -21.38
N TYR A 254 4.98 6.52 -22.01
CA TYR A 254 4.00 5.55 -22.48
C TYR A 254 3.21 4.85 -21.38
N ALA A 255 3.69 4.90 -20.13
CA ALA A 255 2.98 4.35 -18.97
C ALA A 255 1.93 5.32 -18.40
N LYS A 256 1.79 6.54 -18.93
CA LYS A 256 0.90 7.59 -18.40
C LYS A 256 -0.54 7.11 -18.17
N ASP A 257 -1.05 6.31 -19.10
CA ASP A 257 -2.43 5.79 -19.09
C ASP A 257 -2.60 4.50 -18.27
N GLY A 258 -1.54 4.01 -17.63
CA GLY A 258 -1.55 2.79 -16.82
C GLY A 258 -0.46 1.80 -17.23
N LEU A 259 -0.22 0.81 -16.35
CA LEU A 259 0.71 -0.29 -16.64
C LEU A 259 -0.03 -1.45 -17.29
N LYS A 260 0.57 -2.04 -18.32
CA LYS A 260 0.09 -3.25 -18.99
C LYS A 260 1.05 -4.41 -18.69
N GLU A 261 0.53 -5.62 -18.60
CA GLU A 261 1.35 -6.84 -18.49
C GLU A 261 2.35 -6.91 -19.66
N GLY A 262 3.60 -7.27 -19.36
CA GLY A 262 4.67 -7.35 -20.36
C GLY A 262 5.27 -6.00 -20.76
N MET A 263 4.77 -4.88 -20.22
CA MET A 263 5.34 -3.55 -20.46
C MET A 263 6.75 -3.49 -19.87
N ILE A 264 7.73 -3.02 -20.65
CA ILE A 264 9.10 -2.83 -20.16
C ILE A 264 9.25 -1.41 -19.63
N LEU A 265 9.69 -1.25 -18.39
CA LEU A 265 9.93 0.04 -17.73
C LEU A 265 11.43 0.28 -17.55
N LYS A 266 11.88 1.48 -17.89
CA LYS A 266 13.18 2.04 -17.50
C LYS A 266 13.09 2.58 -16.08
N LEU A 267 13.87 2.00 -15.17
CA LEU A 267 13.95 2.38 -13.76
C LEU A 267 15.41 2.70 -13.39
N PRO A 268 15.71 3.61 -12.46
CA PRO A 268 17.07 3.80 -11.96
C PRO A 268 17.58 2.56 -11.19
N LYS A 269 18.90 2.32 -11.20
CA LYS A 269 19.53 1.27 -10.37
C LYS A 269 19.63 1.69 -8.90
N GLU A 270 19.39 0.75 -7.97
CA GLU A 270 19.34 0.98 -6.51
C GLU A 270 20.55 1.74 -5.93
N ALA A 271 21.74 1.62 -6.53
CA ALA A 271 22.95 2.27 -6.02
C ALA A 271 23.00 3.80 -6.27
N ASP A 272 22.27 4.29 -7.28
CA ASP A 272 22.15 5.73 -7.60
C ASP A 272 20.77 6.29 -7.22
N TYR A 273 19.79 5.43 -6.91
CA TYR A 273 18.48 5.83 -6.41
C TYR A 273 18.51 5.93 -4.89
N GLN A 274 19.01 7.07 -4.40
CA GLN A 274 18.59 7.58 -3.10
C GLN A 274 17.10 7.94 -3.23
N SER A 275 16.19 7.02 -2.89
CA SER A 275 14.81 7.43 -2.61
C SER A 275 14.90 8.46 -1.49
N SER A 276 14.79 9.74 -1.83
CA SER A 276 14.76 10.83 -0.87
C SER A 276 13.38 10.86 -0.19
N ASP A 277 13.01 9.77 0.49
CA ASP A 277 12.06 9.82 1.61
C ASP A 277 12.73 10.51 2.84
N VAL A 278 13.75 11.34 2.62
CA VAL A 278 14.30 12.26 3.60
C VAL A 278 13.47 13.53 3.50
N TYR A 279 12.33 13.52 4.18
CA TYR A 279 11.49 14.69 4.32
C TYR A 279 12.28 15.77 5.05
N THR A 280 12.27 16.99 4.50
CA THR A 280 12.97 18.10 5.12
C THR A 280 12.04 18.75 6.15
N ASP A 281 12.51 18.86 7.39
CA ASP A 281 11.86 19.69 8.40
C ASP A 281 11.97 21.15 7.96
N ILE A 282 10.83 21.81 7.86
CA ILE A 282 10.74 23.23 7.57
C ILE A 282 10.12 23.98 8.74
N ASN A 283 10.56 25.22 8.93
CA ASN A 283 9.96 26.14 9.87
C ASN A 283 9.12 27.16 9.11
N LEU A 284 7.79 27.10 9.27
CA LEU A 284 6.89 28.03 8.61
C LEU A 284 6.98 29.47 9.16
N GLU A 285 7.57 29.67 10.35
CA GLU A 285 7.83 31.02 10.85
C GLU A 285 8.76 31.82 9.92
N ASP A 286 9.67 31.13 9.23
CA ASP A 286 10.63 31.74 8.29
C ASP A 286 9.98 32.12 6.95
N ARG A 287 8.71 31.74 6.75
CA ARG A 287 7.94 31.94 5.52
C ARG A 287 6.75 32.88 5.68
N ILE A 288 6.64 33.60 6.80
CA ILE A 288 5.52 34.51 7.04
C ILE A 288 5.57 35.70 6.06
N ASP A 289 4.70 35.67 5.05
CA ASP A 289 4.56 36.74 4.05
C ASP A 289 3.17 37.41 4.14
N ASN A 290 2.13 36.61 4.34
CA ASN A 290 0.75 37.07 4.39
C ASN A 290 0.33 37.50 5.81
N LYS A 291 0.48 38.80 6.10
CA LYS A 291 0.15 39.41 7.42
C LYS A 291 -1.29 39.90 7.56
N ARG A 292 -2.21 39.52 6.65
CA ARG A 292 -3.63 39.87 6.81
C ARG A 292 -4.22 39.19 8.05
N MET A 293 -5.30 39.76 8.61
CA MET A 293 -6.07 39.13 9.68
C MET A 293 -6.48 37.71 9.29
N LYS A 294 -6.20 36.75 10.19
CA LYS A 294 -6.61 35.36 10.07
C LYS A 294 -7.84 35.12 10.93
N THR A 295 -8.97 34.82 10.32
CA THR A 295 -10.22 34.54 11.03
C THR A 295 -10.43 33.03 11.10
N VAL A 296 -10.28 32.45 12.28
CA VAL A 296 -10.43 31.01 12.52
C VAL A 296 -11.70 30.73 13.29
N ALA A 297 -12.54 29.82 12.79
CA ALA A 297 -13.66 29.27 13.55
C ALA A 297 -13.20 28.03 14.33
N LEU A 298 -13.18 28.10 15.65
CA LEU A 298 -12.86 26.98 16.53
C LEU A 298 -14.15 26.32 17.01
N MET A 299 -14.44 25.13 16.50
CA MET A 299 -15.68 24.41 16.77
C MET A 299 -15.42 23.27 17.75
N LEU A 300 -15.87 23.40 19.00
CA LEU A 300 -15.59 22.42 20.07
C LEU A 300 -16.89 22.01 20.78
N PRO A 301 -17.03 20.75 21.25
CA PRO A 301 -18.24 20.27 21.90
C PRO A 301 -18.21 20.51 23.42
N PHE A 302 -18.35 21.76 23.85
CA PHE A 302 -18.35 22.11 25.28
C PHE A 302 -19.61 21.63 26.01
N ARG A 303 -20.78 21.69 25.37
CA ARG A 303 -22.08 21.41 26.00
C ARG A 303 -22.29 22.24 27.28
N LEU A 304 -21.97 23.54 27.24
CA LEU A 304 -22.13 24.39 28.41
C LEU A 304 -23.62 24.54 28.75
N PRO A 305 -24.00 24.44 30.04
CA PRO A 305 -25.38 24.70 30.45
C PRO A 305 -25.77 26.14 30.09
N GLY A 306 -26.98 26.33 29.57
CA GLY A 306 -27.48 27.62 29.07
C GLY A 306 -27.73 28.70 30.14
N SER A 307 -27.54 28.37 31.42
CA SER A 307 -27.49 29.32 32.54
C SER A 307 -26.42 28.83 33.52
N PRO A 308 -25.38 29.64 33.81
CA PRO A 308 -24.59 29.42 35.01
C PRO A 308 -25.51 29.71 36.19
N ASP A 309 -26.01 28.67 36.85
CA ASP A 309 -26.41 28.84 38.25
C ASP A 309 -25.10 29.14 39.00
N ASP A 310 -25.04 30.25 39.74
CA ASP A 310 -23.84 30.86 40.35
C ASP A 310 -23.03 29.94 41.31
N SER A 311 -23.37 28.65 41.39
CA SER A 311 -22.62 27.64 42.14
C SER A 311 -21.47 27.06 41.31
N THR A 312 -20.26 27.56 41.55
CA THR A 312 -18.97 27.01 41.05
C THR A 312 -18.77 25.51 41.32
N GLU A 313 -19.48 24.93 42.29
CA GLU A 313 -19.43 23.50 42.60
C GLU A 313 -20.01 22.63 41.47
N GLY A 314 -21.13 23.03 40.86
CA GLY A 314 -21.81 22.27 39.80
C GLY A 314 -21.00 22.17 38.50
N ASP A 315 -20.30 23.25 38.13
CA ASP A 315 -19.44 23.30 36.96
C ASP A 315 -18.19 22.42 37.12
N SER A 316 -17.60 22.41 38.31
CA SER A 316 -16.43 21.57 38.60
C SER A 316 -16.75 20.07 38.48
N ASP A 317 -17.95 19.67 38.89
CA ASP A 317 -18.45 18.30 38.81
C ASP A 317 -18.78 17.89 37.37
N LEU A 318 -19.37 18.80 36.58
CA LEU A 318 -19.61 18.58 35.14
C LEU A 318 -18.30 18.31 34.39
N ILE A 319 -17.27 19.15 34.61
CA ILE A 319 -15.95 18.98 33.98
C ILE A 319 -15.32 17.64 34.39
N LYS A 320 -15.40 17.25 35.67
CA LYS A 320 -14.87 15.94 36.13
C LYS A 320 -15.63 14.75 35.54
N ARG A 321 -16.92 14.89 35.23
CA ARG A 321 -17.76 13.79 34.72
C ARG A 321 -17.81 13.68 33.20
N ASP A 322 -17.57 14.75 32.45
CA ASP A 322 -17.62 14.76 30.99
C ASP A 322 -16.20 14.78 30.37
N PRO A 323 -15.69 13.63 29.87
CA PRO A 323 -14.36 13.57 29.26
C PRO A 323 -14.22 14.39 27.98
N THR A 324 -15.28 14.54 27.19
CA THR A 324 -15.21 15.29 25.94
C THR A 324 -15.18 16.79 26.23
N LEU A 325 -15.90 17.26 27.25
CA LEU A 325 -15.77 18.65 27.73
C LEU A 325 -14.33 18.92 28.19
N ARG A 326 -13.72 18.03 29.00
CA ARG A 326 -12.30 18.21 29.39
C ARG A 326 -11.37 18.31 28.21
N VAL A 327 -11.46 17.36 27.27
CA VAL A 327 -10.64 17.37 26.05
C VAL A 327 -10.87 18.65 25.25
N SER A 328 -12.11 19.16 25.21
CA SER A 328 -12.45 20.41 24.52
C SER A 328 -11.82 21.63 25.20
N LEU A 329 -11.89 21.71 26.53
CA LEU A 329 -11.28 22.79 27.31
C LEU A 329 -9.75 22.78 27.22
N ASP A 330 -9.13 21.59 27.28
CA ASP A 330 -7.69 21.44 27.12
C ASP A 330 -7.26 21.84 25.70
N PHE A 331 -7.94 21.34 24.66
CA PHE A 331 -7.64 21.75 23.28
C PHE A 331 -7.81 23.26 23.10
N TYR A 332 -8.86 23.83 23.68
CA TYR A 332 -9.14 25.26 23.65
C TYR A 332 -8.02 26.10 24.28
N SER A 333 -7.52 25.72 25.46
CA SER A 333 -6.42 26.45 26.10
C SER A 333 -5.14 26.44 25.25
N GLY A 334 -4.85 25.31 24.60
CA GLY A 334 -3.77 25.21 23.61
C GLY A 334 -3.94 26.14 22.41
N ALA A 335 -5.14 26.15 21.83
CA ALA A 335 -5.47 27.00 20.68
C ALA A 335 -5.35 28.50 21.00
N LEU A 336 -5.75 28.91 22.21
CA LEU A 336 -5.56 30.30 22.68
C LEU A 336 -4.08 30.68 22.74
N MET A 337 -3.22 29.79 23.26
CA MET A 337 -1.78 30.02 23.30
C MET A 337 -1.18 30.12 21.89
N ALA A 338 -1.63 29.29 20.95
CA ALA A 338 -1.18 29.35 19.56
C ALA A 338 -1.53 30.69 18.89
N ALA A 339 -2.74 31.21 19.15
CA ALA A 339 -3.14 32.52 18.64
C ALA A 339 -2.28 33.66 19.22
N GLU A 340 -1.92 33.59 20.50
CA GLU A 340 -0.99 34.55 21.14
C GLU A 340 0.41 34.47 20.52
N PHE A 341 0.94 33.26 20.35
CA PHE A 341 2.26 33.05 19.72
C PHE A 341 2.27 33.54 18.27
N ALA A 342 1.22 33.27 17.50
CA ALA A 342 1.12 33.77 16.11
C ALA A 342 1.07 35.30 16.06
N LYS A 343 0.35 35.93 17.01
CA LYS A 343 0.30 37.39 17.13
C LYS A 343 1.67 37.99 17.42
N ASP A 344 2.46 37.37 18.29
CA ASP A 344 3.84 37.80 18.60
C ASP A 344 4.76 37.68 17.37
N LYS A 345 4.44 36.79 16.42
CA LYS A 345 5.10 36.68 15.11
C LYS A 345 4.54 37.63 14.05
N GLY A 346 3.66 38.54 14.43
CA GLY A 346 3.06 39.53 13.53
C GLY A 346 1.91 39.00 12.68
N ILE A 347 1.30 37.88 13.06
CA ILE A 347 0.11 37.32 12.42
C ILE A 347 -1.12 37.72 13.24
N PRO A 348 -1.90 38.73 12.82
CA PRO A 348 -3.12 39.09 13.54
C PRO A 348 -4.16 37.97 13.42
N VAL A 349 -4.74 37.55 14.55
CA VAL A 349 -5.69 36.43 14.63
C VAL A 349 -7.00 36.84 15.28
N THR A 350 -8.12 36.44 14.68
CA THR A 350 -9.45 36.42 15.29
C THR A 350 -9.88 34.96 15.46
N LEU A 351 -10.15 34.52 16.68
CA LEU A 351 -10.59 33.17 17.00
C LEU A 351 -12.06 33.17 17.43
N ASN A 352 -12.95 32.74 16.54
CA ASN A 352 -14.39 32.65 16.80
C ASN A 352 -14.72 31.26 17.36
N VAL A 353 -15.14 31.19 18.62
CA VAL A 353 -15.34 29.91 19.32
C VAL A 353 -16.81 29.52 19.32
N TYR A 354 -17.11 28.28 18.92
CA TYR A 354 -18.47 27.76 18.81
C TYR A 354 -18.66 26.44 19.56
N ASP A 355 -19.71 26.37 20.38
CA ASP A 355 -20.12 25.12 21.03
C ASP A 355 -20.97 24.26 20.08
N THR A 356 -20.37 23.16 19.62
CA THR A 356 -21.04 22.20 18.72
C THR A 356 -22.01 21.26 19.43
N GLU A 357 -21.99 21.21 20.76
CA GLU A 357 -22.88 20.38 21.58
C GLU A 357 -22.90 18.89 21.19
N ARG A 358 -21.86 18.40 20.50
CA ARG A 358 -21.80 17.05 19.89
C ARG A 358 -22.94 16.74 18.92
N SER A 359 -23.47 17.76 18.25
CA SER A 359 -24.68 17.64 17.44
C SER A 359 -24.43 18.15 16.01
N GLU A 360 -24.64 17.28 15.01
CA GLU A 360 -24.60 17.64 13.59
C GLU A 360 -25.61 18.77 13.28
N ARG A 361 -26.77 18.77 13.94
CA ARG A 361 -27.78 19.84 13.80
C ARG A 361 -27.26 21.17 14.34
N LYS A 362 -26.56 21.15 15.47
CA LYS A 362 -25.97 22.36 16.05
C LYS A 362 -24.86 22.90 15.15
N VAL A 363 -23.99 22.02 14.64
CA VAL A 363 -22.97 22.38 13.62
C VAL A 363 -23.62 23.05 12.41
N ALA A 364 -24.68 22.44 11.86
CA ALA A 364 -25.38 23.03 10.73
C ALA A 364 -26.00 24.40 11.05
N SER A 365 -26.57 24.56 12.26
CA SER A 365 -27.11 25.84 12.74
C SER A 365 -26.03 26.91 12.91
N ILE A 366 -24.88 26.56 13.48
CA ILE A 366 -23.73 27.46 13.61
C ILE A 366 -23.30 27.96 12.24
N ILE A 367 -23.13 27.07 11.27
CA ILE A 367 -22.66 27.42 9.93
C ILE A 367 -23.70 28.24 9.17
N SER A 368 -24.98 27.87 9.25
CA SER A 368 -26.05 28.55 8.50
C SER A 368 -26.38 29.94 9.05
N ASN A 369 -26.27 30.12 10.37
CA ASN A 369 -26.58 31.39 11.04
C ASN A 369 -25.35 32.29 11.25
N GLY A 370 -24.15 31.71 11.14
CA GLY A 370 -22.88 32.43 11.26
C GLY A 370 -22.43 33.03 9.93
N ASN A 371 -21.62 34.09 10.00
CA ASN A 371 -20.97 34.64 8.82
C ASN A 371 -19.68 33.88 8.49
N PHE A 372 -19.81 32.67 7.93
CA PHE A 372 -18.66 31.83 7.57
C PHE A 372 -17.94 32.30 6.30
N LYS A 373 -18.50 33.24 5.53
CA LYS A 373 -17.86 33.76 4.31
C LYS A 373 -16.54 34.47 4.58
N ASP A 374 -16.40 35.05 5.77
CA ASP A 374 -15.19 35.76 6.19
C ASP A 374 -14.27 34.88 7.08
N VAL A 375 -14.58 33.58 7.20
CA VAL A 375 -13.77 32.61 7.94
C VAL A 375 -12.74 31.99 7.00
N ASP A 376 -11.47 32.08 7.38
CA ASP A 376 -10.34 31.55 6.61
C ASP A 376 -10.12 30.06 6.82
N ALA A 377 -10.40 29.56 8.02
CA ALA A 377 -10.28 28.14 8.35
C ALA A 377 -11.17 27.75 9.53
N VAL A 378 -11.60 26.50 9.54
CA VAL A 378 -12.27 25.87 10.69
C VAL A 378 -11.33 24.87 11.34
N ILE A 379 -11.14 24.98 12.65
CA ILE A 379 -10.45 23.97 13.46
C ILE A 379 -11.50 23.25 14.31
N GLY A 380 -11.50 21.93 14.23
CA GLY A 380 -12.62 21.11 14.67
C GLY A 380 -13.73 21.02 13.59
N PRO A 381 -14.92 20.49 13.91
CA PRO A 381 -15.32 19.85 15.16
C PRO A 381 -14.43 18.69 15.65
N LEU A 382 -14.56 18.27 16.91
CA LEU A 382 -13.74 17.15 17.43
C LEU A 382 -14.27 15.77 17.04
N LEU A 383 -15.57 15.63 16.85
CA LEU A 383 -16.22 14.34 16.57
C LEU A 383 -16.39 14.12 15.07
N GLN A 384 -16.06 12.91 14.60
CA GLN A 384 -16.03 12.58 13.17
C GLN A 384 -17.29 13.01 12.39
N LYS A 385 -18.50 12.66 12.85
CA LYS A 385 -19.73 13.05 12.15
C LYS A 385 -19.93 14.57 12.07
N ASN A 386 -19.51 15.29 13.11
CA ASN A 386 -19.58 16.74 13.13
C ASN A 386 -18.55 17.36 12.18
N VAL A 387 -17.37 16.75 12.06
CA VAL A 387 -16.35 17.12 11.06
C VAL A 387 -16.88 16.94 9.64
N GLU A 388 -17.38 15.74 9.34
CA GLU A 388 -17.97 15.41 8.05
C GLU A 388 -19.09 16.41 7.71
N LYS A 389 -19.95 16.73 8.68
CA LYS A 389 -21.02 17.71 8.50
C LYS A 389 -20.53 19.14 8.25
N ALA A 390 -19.53 19.60 8.99
CA ALA A 390 -18.97 20.94 8.81
C ALA A 390 -18.29 21.05 7.43
N SER A 391 -17.47 20.07 7.09
CA SER A 391 -16.76 20.01 5.82
C SER A 391 -17.72 19.96 4.63
N ASP A 392 -18.78 19.14 4.69
CA ASP A 392 -19.82 19.05 3.65
C ASP A 392 -20.49 20.41 3.37
N MET A 393 -20.82 21.17 4.41
CA MET A 393 -21.47 22.48 4.27
C MET A 393 -20.52 23.57 3.77
N LEU A 394 -19.23 23.48 4.09
CA LEU A 394 -18.23 24.51 3.81
C LEU A 394 -17.42 24.25 2.53
N GLN A 395 -17.51 23.06 1.93
CA GLN A 395 -16.73 22.70 0.76
C GLN A 395 -17.00 23.59 -0.45
N ARG A 396 -18.24 24.09 -0.59
CA ARG A 396 -18.64 24.94 -1.72
C ARG A 396 -17.89 26.27 -1.72
N ASP A 397 -17.69 26.82 -0.53
CA ASP A 397 -16.94 28.07 -0.32
C ASP A 397 -15.44 27.82 -0.16
N LYS A 398 -14.98 26.57 -0.32
CA LYS A 398 -13.59 26.11 -0.18
C LYS A 398 -12.94 26.40 1.17
N ILE A 399 -13.73 26.67 2.21
CA ILE A 399 -13.20 26.93 3.55
C ILE A 399 -12.64 25.62 4.12
N PRO A 400 -11.34 25.53 4.44
CA PRO A 400 -10.72 24.32 4.93
C PRO A 400 -11.23 23.97 6.34
N VAL A 401 -11.42 22.68 6.59
CA VAL A 401 -11.82 22.14 7.89
C VAL A 401 -10.72 21.20 8.38
N PHE A 402 -10.12 21.51 9.53
CA PHE A 402 -9.05 20.72 10.13
C PHE A 402 -9.61 19.84 11.25
N SER A 403 -9.59 18.52 11.04
CA SER A 403 -10.01 17.51 12.00
C SER A 403 -8.88 17.18 12.98
N PRO A 404 -8.97 17.55 14.26
CA PRO A 404 -7.80 17.59 15.14
C PRO A 404 -7.50 16.30 15.91
N LEU A 405 -8.48 15.40 16.09
CA LEU A 405 -8.42 14.31 17.08
C LEU A 405 -8.74 12.89 16.57
N SER A 406 -9.12 12.71 15.31
CA SER A 406 -9.45 11.36 14.78
C SER A 406 -8.30 10.78 13.96
N ASN A 407 -7.86 9.57 14.32
CA ASN A 407 -6.95 8.71 13.55
C ASN A 407 -7.69 7.63 12.73
N ARG A 408 -9.02 7.67 12.69
CA ARG A 408 -9.85 6.73 11.92
C ARG A 408 -10.05 7.25 10.51
N ASP A 409 -10.20 6.32 9.57
CA ASP A 409 -10.65 6.65 8.24
C ASP A 409 -12.05 7.30 8.32
N MET A 410 -12.24 8.37 7.56
CA MET A 410 -13.51 9.11 7.51
C MET A 410 -13.85 9.51 6.09
N ALA A 411 -15.11 9.89 5.86
CA ALA A 411 -15.52 10.39 4.56
C ALA A 411 -14.83 11.73 4.31
N MET A 412 -13.93 11.76 3.32
CA MET A 412 -13.18 12.96 2.99
C MET A 412 -13.92 13.80 1.96
N ASN A 413 -14.01 15.12 2.19
CA ASN A 413 -14.36 16.10 1.17
C ASN A 413 -13.11 16.91 0.80
N LYS A 414 -13.14 17.60 -0.34
CA LYS A 414 -12.00 18.40 -0.88
C LYS A 414 -11.38 19.41 0.08
N ASN A 415 -12.17 19.96 1.00
CA ASN A 415 -11.72 20.96 1.98
C ASN A 415 -11.35 20.35 3.35
N LEU A 416 -11.42 19.03 3.51
CA LEU A 416 -11.13 18.37 4.79
C LEU A 416 -9.64 18.05 4.91
N PHE A 417 -9.04 18.48 6.01
CA PHE A 417 -7.69 18.13 6.45
C PHE A 417 -7.76 17.25 7.69
N GLN A 418 -7.43 15.97 7.54
CA GLN A 418 -7.24 15.08 8.67
C GLN A 418 -5.84 15.26 9.24
N THR A 419 -5.73 15.85 10.43
CA THR A 419 -4.45 16.28 10.99
C THR A 419 -3.69 15.17 11.74
N ILE A 420 -4.35 14.06 12.04
CA ILE A 420 -3.72 12.88 12.65
C ILE A 420 -3.55 11.81 11.56
N PRO A 421 -2.35 11.22 11.41
CA PRO A 421 -2.15 10.06 10.56
C PRO A 421 -3.11 8.93 10.92
N THR A 422 -3.74 8.31 9.92
CA THR A 422 -4.61 7.17 10.18
C THR A 422 -3.80 5.95 10.62
N ASN A 423 -4.47 4.97 11.23
CA ASN A 423 -3.81 3.71 11.59
C ASN A 423 -3.12 3.05 10.37
N SER A 424 -3.75 3.12 9.19
CA SER A 424 -3.15 2.61 7.94
C SER A 424 -1.84 3.33 7.59
N ILE A 425 -1.77 4.65 7.82
CA ILE A 425 -0.54 5.43 7.62
C ILE A 425 0.54 5.03 8.62
N LEU A 426 0.20 4.83 9.90
CA LEU A 426 1.15 4.36 10.91
C LEU A 426 1.70 2.97 10.58
N GLU A 427 0.82 2.03 10.20
CA GLU A 427 1.21 0.68 9.74
C GLU A 427 2.19 0.77 8.56
N LYS A 428 1.85 1.57 7.54
CA LYS A 428 2.70 1.79 6.36
C LYS A 428 4.05 2.42 6.74
N THR A 429 4.06 3.40 7.63
CA THR A 429 5.28 4.07 8.11
C THR A 429 6.22 3.05 8.75
N MET A 430 5.70 2.18 9.61
CA MET A 430 6.51 1.14 10.26
C MET A 430 7.01 0.09 9.27
N ILE A 431 6.19 -0.33 8.29
CA ILE A 431 6.63 -1.25 7.24
C ILE A 431 7.75 -0.63 6.39
N GLN A 432 7.62 0.65 6.00
CA GLN A 432 8.66 1.36 5.25
C GLN A 432 9.97 1.44 6.04
N TYR A 433 9.91 1.78 7.32
CA TYR A 433 11.07 1.74 8.21
C TYR A 433 11.71 0.35 8.23
N LEU A 434 10.91 -0.72 8.37
CA LEU A 434 11.42 -2.09 8.39
C LEU A 434 12.09 -2.47 7.07
N VAL A 435 11.49 -2.13 5.92
CA VAL A 435 12.05 -2.39 4.58
C VAL A 435 13.39 -1.69 4.43
N LYS A 436 13.43 -0.37 4.68
CA LYS A 436 14.62 0.50 4.59
C LYS A 436 15.79 -0.03 5.41
N HIS A 437 15.48 -0.64 6.56
CA HIS A 437 16.48 -1.15 7.48
C HIS A 437 16.56 -2.68 7.56
N SER A 438 15.96 -3.43 6.63
CA SER A 438 15.93 -4.91 6.72
C SER A 438 17.22 -5.60 6.30
N SER A 439 18.06 -4.94 5.50
CA SER A 439 19.27 -5.55 4.93
C SER A 439 20.22 -6.08 6.01
N GLY A 440 20.66 -7.34 5.85
CA GLY A 440 21.54 -8.03 6.80
C GLY A 440 20.89 -8.48 8.11
N ARG A 441 19.56 -8.39 8.22
CA ARG A 441 18.81 -8.75 9.45
C ARG A 441 17.90 -9.95 9.23
N ASN A 442 17.67 -10.71 10.30
CA ASN A 442 16.70 -11.79 10.34
C ASN A 442 15.35 -11.25 10.84
N ILE A 443 14.37 -11.12 9.94
CA ILE A 443 13.05 -10.61 10.30
C ILE A 443 12.11 -11.77 10.63
N ILE A 444 11.43 -11.68 11.76
CA ILE A 444 10.47 -12.66 12.27
C ILE A 444 9.16 -11.95 12.57
N ILE A 445 8.03 -12.54 12.21
CA ILE A 445 6.70 -12.08 12.61
C ILE A 445 6.01 -13.10 13.51
N ILE A 446 5.57 -12.63 14.68
CA ILE A 446 4.67 -13.34 15.60
C ILE A 446 3.32 -12.66 15.49
N SER A 447 2.30 -13.38 15.01
CA SER A 447 0.96 -12.80 14.87
C SER A 447 -0.14 -13.82 15.11
N ASP A 448 -1.28 -13.37 15.65
CA ASP A 448 -2.48 -14.19 15.71
C ASP A 448 -3.27 -14.15 14.38
N SER A 449 -4.36 -14.92 14.31
CA SER A 449 -5.21 -14.99 13.11
C SER A 449 -5.98 -13.70 12.82
N LYS A 450 -6.20 -12.83 13.81
CA LYS A 450 -6.86 -11.53 13.61
C LYS A 450 -5.94 -10.53 12.92
N ARG A 451 -4.62 -10.73 13.02
CA ARG A 451 -3.59 -9.91 12.35
C ARG A 451 -3.05 -10.53 11.05
N ALA A 452 -3.85 -11.38 10.38
CA ALA A 452 -3.47 -12.01 9.12
C ALA A 452 -3.15 -10.98 8.01
N LYS A 453 -3.91 -9.87 7.94
CA LYS A 453 -3.70 -8.78 6.98
C LYS A 453 -2.32 -8.13 7.16
N GLN A 454 -1.99 -7.73 8.39
CA GLN A 454 -0.70 -7.14 8.74
C GLN A 454 0.45 -8.09 8.43
N LYS A 455 0.28 -9.38 8.75
CA LYS A 455 1.26 -10.40 8.39
C LYS A 455 1.49 -10.52 6.88
N GLU A 456 0.42 -10.55 6.09
CA GLU A 456 0.52 -10.63 4.63
C GLU A 456 1.16 -9.36 4.03
N MET A 457 0.85 -8.18 4.57
CA MET A 457 1.49 -6.92 4.18
C MET A 457 3.00 -6.96 4.41
N LEU A 458 3.45 -7.43 5.58
CA LEU A 458 4.87 -7.54 5.88
C LEU A 458 5.58 -8.58 5.00
N LEU A 459 4.98 -9.77 4.81
CA LEU A 459 5.52 -10.81 3.93
C LEU A 459 5.61 -10.34 2.48
N SER A 460 4.64 -9.54 2.04
CA SER A 460 4.63 -8.95 0.69
C SER A 460 5.74 -7.90 0.53
N ALA A 461 6.03 -7.12 1.58
CA ALA A 461 7.08 -6.11 1.57
C ALA A 461 8.48 -6.70 1.76
N ILE A 462 8.60 -7.75 2.58
CA ILE A 462 9.86 -8.42 2.91
C ILE A 462 9.66 -9.95 2.81
N PRO A 463 9.84 -10.56 1.62
CA PRO A 463 9.56 -11.98 1.40
C PRO A 463 10.41 -12.95 2.23
N SER A 464 11.53 -12.50 2.80
CA SER A 464 12.40 -13.30 3.66
C SER A 464 11.91 -13.45 5.11
N VAL A 465 10.82 -12.76 5.48
CA VAL A 465 10.26 -12.80 6.83
C VAL A 465 9.84 -14.22 7.21
N LYS A 466 10.32 -14.67 8.38
CA LYS A 466 9.91 -15.94 8.98
C LYS A 466 8.68 -15.72 9.86
N SER A 467 7.73 -16.65 9.86
CA SER A 467 6.53 -16.52 10.70
C SER A 467 6.51 -17.56 11.83
N VAL A 468 6.08 -17.11 13.01
CA VAL A 468 5.80 -17.94 14.16
C VAL A 468 4.32 -17.76 14.53
N ALA A 469 3.58 -18.86 14.56
CA ALA A 469 2.20 -18.85 15.02
C ALA A 469 2.14 -19.16 16.51
N PRO A 470 1.27 -18.49 17.29
CA PRO A 470 1.06 -18.82 18.68
C PRO A 470 0.38 -20.19 18.83
N ARG A 471 0.65 -20.86 19.94
CA ARG A 471 -0.04 -22.08 20.38
C ARG A 471 -1.40 -21.72 21.00
N GLY A 472 -2.15 -22.74 21.43
CA GLY A 472 -3.43 -22.56 22.11
C GLY A 472 -3.37 -21.53 23.24
N GLY A 473 -4.39 -20.67 23.31
CA GLY A 473 -4.47 -19.60 24.32
C GLY A 473 -3.56 -18.39 24.07
N GLY A 474 -2.85 -18.32 22.94
CA GLY A 474 -1.91 -17.23 22.66
C GLY A 474 -0.51 -17.49 23.21
N TYR A 475 -0.21 -18.69 23.68
CA TYR A 475 1.09 -19.02 24.24
C TYR A 475 2.17 -19.15 23.14
N VAL A 476 3.35 -18.61 23.39
CA VAL A 476 4.54 -18.75 22.52
C VAL A 476 5.61 -19.49 23.30
N ALA A 477 6.15 -20.59 22.76
CA ALA A 477 7.22 -21.34 23.42
C ALA A 477 8.60 -20.84 22.97
N ALA A 478 9.59 -20.93 23.87
CA ALA A 478 10.98 -20.60 23.55
C ALA A 478 11.55 -21.44 22.40
N SER A 479 11.10 -22.69 22.24
CA SER A 479 11.47 -23.56 21.12
C SER A 479 11.00 -23.01 19.77
N ASP A 480 9.84 -22.37 19.74
CA ASP A 480 9.23 -21.86 18.50
C ASP A 480 10.05 -20.67 17.97
N ILE A 481 10.55 -19.83 18.89
CA ILE A 481 11.45 -18.72 18.56
C ILE A 481 12.87 -19.21 18.24
N SER A 482 13.40 -20.16 19.02
CA SER A 482 14.75 -20.71 18.83
C SER A 482 14.92 -21.37 17.45
N ALA A 483 13.84 -21.87 16.86
CA ALA A 483 13.86 -22.46 15.52
C ALA A 483 14.06 -21.44 14.39
N VAL A 484 13.81 -20.14 14.63
CA VAL A 484 13.80 -19.11 13.57
C VAL A 484 14.84 -18.01 13.77
N VAL A 485 15.33 -17.80 15.00
CA VAL A 485 16.40 -16.84 15.31
C VAL A 485 17.75 -17.25 14.74
N ASN A 486 18.62 -16.27 14.53
CA ASN A 486 19.97 -16.46 14.03
C ASN A 486 20.97 -15.77 14.96
N SER A 487 22.00 -16.49 15.44
CA SER A 487 23.00 -15.95 16.36
C SER A 487 24.06 -15.07 15.69
N GLY A 488 24.23 -15.16 14.36
CA GLY A 488 25.16 -14.34 13.58
C GLY A 488 24.55 -13.05 13.04
N MET A 489 23.23 -12.83 13.20
CA MET A 489 22.52 -11.66 12.72
C MET A 489 21.72 -10.99 13.84
N GLU A 490 21.36 -9.73 13.63
CA GLU A 490 20.32 -9.07 14.43
C GLU A 490 18.95 -9.67 14.07
N ASN A 491 18.13 -9.93 15.08
CA ASN A 491 16.81 -10.55 14.94
C ASN A 491 15.75 -9.50 15.24
N TRP A 492 15.03 -9.07 14.21
CA TRP A 492 13.93 -8.13 14.34
C TRP A 492 12.62 -8.90 14.40
N VAL A 493 11.94 -8.80 15.53
CA VAL A 493 10.70 -9.52 15.80
C VAL A 493 9.56 -8.52 15.74
N VAL A 494 8.67 -8.68 14.76
CA VAL A 494 7.42 -7.94 14.64
C VAL A 494 6.33 -8.72 15.36
N LEU A 495 5.72 -8.13 16.39
CA LEU A 495 4.69 -8.76 17.20
C LEU A 495 3.34 -8.07 16.94
N GLU A 496 2.46 -8.74 16.21
CA GLU A 496 1.15 -8.19 15.84
C GLU A 496 0.03 -8.94 16.53
N SER A 497 -0.62 -8.29 17.50
CA SER A 497 -1.71 -8.86 18.29
C SER A 497 -2.49 -7.78 19.03
N GLU A 498 -3.77 -8.05 19.32
CA GLU A 498 -4.57 -7.33 20.33
C GLU A 498 -4.82 -8.20 21.57
N ASN A 499 -4.37 -9.45 21.56
CA ASN A 499 -4.48 -10.36 22.69
C ASN A 499 -3.34 -10.09 23.70
N PRO A 500 -3.64 -9.61 24.92
CA PRO A 500 -2.64 -9.31 25.93
C PRO A 500 -1.89 -10.55 26.42
N VAL A 501 -2.51 -11.73 26.38
CA VAL A 501 -1.85 -13.00 26.76
C VAL A 501 -0.73 -13.33 25.77
N LEU A 502 -0.98 -13.15 24.46
CA LEU A 502 0.04 -13.36 23.43
C LEU A 502 1.18 -12.37 23.57
N ILE A 503 0.87 -11.09 23.77
CA ILE A 503 1.91 -10.06 23.92
C ILE A 503 2.77 -10.35 25.15
N SER A 504 2.14 -10.59 26.30
CA SER A 504 2.84 -10.96 27.54
C SER A 504 3.71 -12.20 27.32
N SER A 505 3.17 -13.28 26.75
CA SER A 505 3.91 -14.52 26.48
C SER A 505 5.12 -14.29 25.56
N ALA A 506 4.94 -13.58 24.45
CA ALA A 506 6.00 -13.33 23.49
C ALA A 506 7.11 -12.44 24.08
N VAL A 507 6.74 -11.32 24.71
CA VAL A 507 7.69 -10.40 25.36
C VAL A 507 8.49 -11.14 26.44
N ASN A 508 7.83 -12.00 27.22
CA ASN A 508 8.48 -12.78 28.27
C ASN A 508 9.51 -13.77 27.72
N VAL A 509 9.17 -14.49 26.65
CA VAL A 509 10.09 -15.42 25.99
C VAL A 509 11.27 -14.66 25.39
N LEU A 510 11.01 -13.63 24.59
CA LEU A 510 12.04 -12.85 23.88
C LEU A 510 13.02 -12.22 24.86
N ALA A 511 12.53 -11.55 25.91
CA ALA A 511 13.38 -10.92 26.91
C ALA A 511 14.16 -11.93 27.77
N GLY A 512 13.73 -13.19 27.82
CA GLY A 512 14.40 -14.28 28.53
C GLY A 512 15.45 -15.03 27.71
N MET A 513 15.57 -14.77 26.40
CA MET A 513 16.53 -15.47 25.55
C MET A 513 17.98 -15.11 25.88
N SER A 514 18.91 -16.00 25.48
CA SER A 514 20.35 -15.79 25.63
C SER A 514 20.79 -14.45 25.03
N PRO A 515 21.64 -13.66 25.71
CA PRO A 515 22.21 -12.42 25.18
C PRO A 515 23.00 -12.60 23.88
N SER A 516 23.38 -13.83 23.52
CA SER A 516 24.00 -14.14 22.21
C SER A 516 23.08 -13.82 21.03
N TYR A 517 21.76 -13.82 21.23
CA TYR A 517 20.80 -13.35 20.23
C TYR A 517 20.55 -11.86 20.44
N LYS A 518 20.94 -11.05 19.45
CA LYS A 518 20.57 -9.63 19.41
C LYS A 518 19.12 -9.54 18.94
N LEU A 519 18.20 -9.20 19.83
CA LEU A 519 16.76 -9.15 19.58
C LEU A 519 16.24 -7.72 19.71
N ARG A 520 15.44 -7.29 18.74
CA ARG A 520 14.67 -6.04 18.80
C ARG A 520 13.21 -6.31 18.48
N LEU A 521 12.30 -5.74 19.26
CA LEU A 521 10.86 -5.93 19.12
C LEU A 521 10.22 -4.75 18.40
N PHE A 522 9.29 -5.03 17.51
CA PHE A 522 8.55 -4.06 16.73
C PHE A 522 7.05 -4.34 16.79
N THR A 523 6.23 -3.31 16.61
CA THR A 523 4.82 -3.46 16.24
C THR A 523 4.37 -2.35 15.30
N PHE A 524 3.35 -2.61 14.49
CA PHE A 524 2.70 -1.63 13.62
C PHE A 524 1.69 -0.76 14.39
N ASP A 525 1.19 -1.26 15.51
CA ASP A 525 0.19 -0.58 16.33
C ASP A 525 0.40 -0.92 17.80
N LYS A 526 0.94 0.05 18.55
CA LYS A 526 1.09 -0.06 20.00
C LYS A 526 -0.25 0.18 20.70
N ASN A 527 -1.12 -0.82 20.61
CA ASN A 527 -2.44 -0.84 21.22
C ASN A 527 -2.42 -1.10 22.74
N ASP A 528 -3.59 -1.05 23.37
CA ASP A 528 -3.77 -1.18 24.83
C ASP A 528 -3.24 -2.51 25.41
N ALA A 529 -3.11 -3.56 24.60
CA ALA A 529 -2.60 -4.84 25.08
C ALA A 529 -1.11 -4.78 25.43
N TYR A 530 -0.34 -3.82 24.88
CA TYR A 530 1.04 -3.53 25.29
C TYR A 530 1.14 -2.79 26.62
N GLU A 531 0.06 -2.14 27.05
CA GLU A 531 -0.06 -1.44 28.34
C GLU A 531 -0.71 -2.31 29.42
N TRP A 532 -1.01 -3.56 29.09
CA TRP A 532 -1.62 -4.48 30.04
C TRP A 532 -0.65 -4.80 31.18
N HIS A 533 -1.16 -4.86 32.41
CA HIS A 533 -0.35 -4.94 33.63
C HIS A 533 0.66 -6.10 33.70
N GLU A 534 0.47 -7.20 32.97
CA GLU A 534 1.45 -8.29 32.91
C GLU A 534 2.59 -8.06 31.90
N VAL A 535 2.47 -7.06 31.03
CA VAL A 535 3.49 -6.70 30.04
C VAL A 535 4.49 -5.75 30.69
N SER A 536 5.69 -6.27 30.98
CA SER A 536 6.72 -5.50 31.68
C SER A 536 7.37 -4.46 30.78
N SER A 537 7.25 -3.16 31.10
CA SER A 537 7.94 -2.07 30.40
C SER A 537 9.47 -2.23 30.42
N ARG A 538 10.03 -2.85 31.47
CA ARG A 538 11.47 -3.19 31.53
C ARG A 538 11.86 -4.24 30.50
N ARG A 539 11.00 -5.22 30.22
CA ARG A 539 11.24 -6.22 29.17
C ARG A 539 11.07 -5.62 27.78
N LEU A 540 10.08 -4.75 27.59
CA LEU A 540 9.94 -3.97 26.36
C LEU A 540 11.17 -3.11 26.09
N ALA A 541 11.68 -2.40 27.10
CA ALA A 541 12.91 -1.62 26.98
C ALA A 541 14.14 -2.48 26.69
N LYS A 542 14.29 -3.64 27.36
CA LYS A 542 15.36 -4.60 27.04
C LYS A 542 15.35 -5.07 25.58
N LEU A 543 14.17 -5.07 24.95
CA LEU A 543 13.97 -5.47 23.56
C LEU A 543 13.98 -4.28 22.59
N ASP A 544 14.41 -3.10 23.02
CA ASP A 544 14.36 -1.86 22.23
C ASP A 544 13.00 -1.69 21.52
N PHE A 545 11.90 -1.96 22.25
CA PHE A 545 10.57 -2.06 21.65
C PHE A 545 10.23 -0.78 20.86
N THR A 546 10.01 -0.96 19.56
CA THR A 546 9.91 0.10 18.56
C THR A 546 8.54 0.09 17.89
N PHE A 547 7.92 1.26 17.70
CA PHE A 547 6.57 1.37 17.18
C PHE A 547 6.32 2.75 16.54
N PRO A 548 5.38 2.87 15.59
CA PRO A 548 5.00 4.16 15.03
C PRO A 548 4.11 4.94 16.02
N SER A 549 4.22 6.27 16.01
CA SER A 549 3.45 7.17 16.87
C SER A 549 3.07 8.46 16.16
N VAL A 550 1.87 8.97 16.45
CA VAL A 550 1.39 10.28 15.96
C VAL A 550 2.20 11.42 16.58
N ASN A 551 2.60 11.26 17.84
CA ASN A 551 3.26 12.29 18.62
C ASN A 551 4.45 11.72 19.40
N LYS A 552 5.44 12.57 19.67
CA LYS A 552 6.51 12.27 20.63
C LYS A 552 6.10 12.78 22.02
N LYS A 553 6.67 12.21 23.08
CA LYS A 553 6.54 12.76 24.43
C LYS A 553 7.71 13.71 24.69
N ILE A 554 7.43 14.90 25.23
CA ILE A 554 8.48 15.85 25.61
C ILE A 554 9.11 15.45 26.93
N ASP A 555 10.42 15.69 27.05
CA ASP A 555 11.11 15.63 28.34
C ASP A 555 10.75 16.86 29.18
N GLU A 556 10.38 16.66 30.44
CA GLU A 556 9.97 17.77 31.34
C GLU A 556 11.11 18.79 31.55
N ASP A 557 12.36 18.37 31.32
CA ASP A 557 13.55 19.20 31.36
C ASP A 557 13.78 20.04 30.09
N GLU A 558 13.05 19.77 29.00
CA GLU A 558 13.16 20.49 27.74
C GLU A 558 12.58 21.91 27.89
N ARG A 559 13.45 22.92 27.87
CA ARG A 559 13.05 24.33 27.98
C ARG A 559 12.38 24.82 26.71
N ASN A 560 11.09 24.53 26.58
CA ASN A 560 10.25 25.00 25.48
C ASN A 560 9.45 26.26 25.89
N SER A 561 9.44 27.30 25.03
CA SER A 561 8.77 28.58 25.32
C SER A 561 7.26 28.42 25.53
N PHE A 562 6.59 27.54 24.77
CA PHE A 562 5.18 27.23 24.98
C PHE A 562 4.94 26.59 26.35
N LEU A 563 5.74 25.60 26.76
CA LEU A 563 5.58 24.94 28.07
C LEU A 563 5.72 25.94 29.22
N VAL A 564 6.71 26.84 29.13
CA VAL A 564 6.94 27.90 30.13
C VAL A 564 5.76 28.87 30.15
N SER A 565 5.36 29.41 29.00
CA SER A 565 4.25 30.37 28.91
C SER A 565 2.92 29.75 29.34
N TYR A 566 2.66 28.50 28.99
CA TYR A 566 1.47 27.76 29.40
C TYR A 566 1.44 27.58 30.93
N LYS A 567 2.55 27.13 31.53
CA LYS A 567 2.66 26.98 32.99
C LYS A 567 2.51 28.31 33.72
N ASN A 568 3.08 29.39 33.19
CA ASN A 568 2.94 30.73 33.78
C ASN A 568 1.48 31.22 33.73
N LYS A 569 0.76 30.92 32.65
CA LYS A 569 -0.62 31.36 32.46
C LYS A 569 -1.64 30.52 33.23
N TYR A 570 -1.47 29.20 33.24
CA TYR A 570 -2.45 28.25 33.78
C TYR A 570 -2.03 27.59 35.10
N GLY A 571 -0.80 27.81 35.57
CA GLY A 571 -0.28 27.24 36.82
C GLY A 571 0.11 25.76 36.76
N VAL A 572 -0.12 25.10 35.63
CA VAL A 572 0.14 23.67 35.40
C VAL A 572 0.81 23.45 34.05
N LEU A 573 1.56 22.36 33.88
CA LEU A 573 2.07 21.96 32.56
C LEU A 573 0.90 21.53 31.66
N PRO A 574 0.98 21.80 30.35
CA PRO A 574 -0.06 21.37 29.42
C PRO A 574 -0.08 19.85 29.30
N ASN A 575 -1.28 19.27 29.20
CA ASN A 575 -1.43 17.88 28.83
C ASN A 575 -1.41 17.71 27.29
N ARG A 576 -1.44 16.46 26.82
CA ARG A 576 -1.38 16.14 25.38
C ARG A 576 -2.47 16.83 24.53
N TYR A 577 -3.64 17.11 25.09
CA TYR A 577 -4.73 17.76 24.34
C TYR A 577 -4.53 19.26 24.23
N ALA A 578 -3.98 19.90 25.27
CA ALA A 578 -3.53 21.28 25.20
C ALA A 578 -2.35 21.47 24.25
N ILE A 579 -1.38 20.55 24.27
CA ILE A 579 -0.30 20.53 23.27
C ILE A 579 -0.86 20.36 21.86
N ARG A 580 -1.78 19.40 21.65
CA ARG A 580 -2.42 19.19 20.35
C ARG A 580 -3.19 20.43 19.88
N GLY A 581 -3.89 21.10 20.78
CA GLY A 581 -4.57 22.37 20.53
C GLY A 581 -3.62 23.46 20.06
N PHE A 582 -2.45 23.55 20.70
CA PHE A 582 -1.39 24.47 20.29
C PHE A 582 -0.81 24.09 18.93
N ASP A 583 -0.28 22.87 18.78
CA ASP A 583 0.41 22.43 17.56
C ASP A 583 -0.46 22.55 16.30
N VAL A 584 -1.71 22.07 16.36
CA VAL A 584 -2.63 22.14 15.21
C VAL A 584 -3.00 23.58 14.89
N THR A 585 -3.34 24.39 15.90
CA THR A 585 -3.76 25.77 15.67
C THR A 585 -2.62 26.62 15.14
N TYR A 586 -1.42 26.43 15.70
CA TYR A 586 -0.23 27.17 15.27
C TYR A 586 0.17 26.78 13.85
N ASP A 587 0.15 25.49 13.50
CA ASP A 587 0.42 25.03 12.13
C ASP A 587 -0.55 25.63 11.12
N VAL A 588 -1.85 25.61 11.41
CA VAL A 588 -2.89 26.20 10.53
C VAL A 588 -2.66 27.71 10.35
N LEU A 589 -2.38 28.44 11.44
CA LEU A 589 -2.12 29.88 11.39
C LEU A 589 -0.87 30.21 10.56
N LEU A 590 0.22 29.46 10.76
CA LEU A 590 1.46 29.65 10.00
C LEU A 590 1.28 29.31 8.52
N ARG A 591 0.55 28.24 8.17
CA ARG A 591 0.24 27.92 6.76
C ARG A 591 -0.57 29.01 6.06
N MET A 592 -1.58 29.55 6.74
CA MET A 592 -2.33 30.70 6.21
C MET A 592 -1.49 31.97 6.13
N ALA A 593 -0.43 32.09 6.95
CA ALA A 593 0.49 33.22 6.91
C ALA A 593 1.62 33.03 5.89
N SER A 594 1.91 31.80 5.47
CA SER A 594 2.97 31.51 4.50
C SER A 594 2.55 31.70 3.06
N GLU A 595 1.26 31.54 2.76
CA GLU A 595 0.72 31.65 1.41
C GLU A 595 -0.59 32.47 1.38
N ASN A 596 -1.06 32.83 0.19
CA ASN A 596 -2.35 33.53 0.05
C ASN A 596 -3.53 32.57 0.17
N ASP A 597 -3.41 31.38 -0.43
CA ASP A 597 -4.33 30.26 -0.28
C ASP A 597 -3.63 29.15 0.53
N ILE A 598 -4.32 28.65 1.56
CA ILE A 598 -3.81 27.60 2.44
C ILE A 598 -3.60 26.27 1.71
N TYR A 599 -4.31 26.02 0.60
CA TYR A 599 -4.10 24.82 -0.21
C TYR A 599 -2.74 24.84 -0.92
N ASP A 600 -2.19 26.03 -1.18
CA ASP A 600 -0.83 26.20 -1.75
C ASP A 600 0.25 26.00 -0.69
N ALA A 601 -0.10 26.10 0.60
CA ALA A 601 0.78 25.79 1.73
C ALA A 601 0.90 24.29 2.04
N VAL A 602 0.33 23.42 1.18
CA VAL A 602 0.51 21.98 1.22
C VAL A 602 1.81 21.62 0.49
N LEU A 603 2.80 21.15 1.24
CA LEU A 603 4.15 20.88 0.75
C LEU A 603 4.46 19.38 0.91
N PRO A 604 4.17 18.52 -0.09
CA PRO A 604 4.31 17.07 0.01
C PRO A 604 5.69 16.56 0.41
N GLU A 605 6.74 17.30 0.07
CA GLU A 605 8.15 16.93 0.30
C GLU A 605 8.69 17.45 1.64
N ASN A 606 7.93 18.30 2.33
CA ASN A 606 8.33 18.92 3.59
C ASN A 606 7.41 18.53 4.73
N GLN A 607 7.95 18.54 5.94
CA GLN A 607 7.15 18.37 7.14
C GLN A 607 7.43 19.50 8.13
N THR A 608 6.42 19.85 8.93
CA THR A 608 6.56 20.79 10.04
C THR A 608 6.58 20.01 11.34
N VAL A 609 7.40 20.45 12.29
CA VAL A 609 7.53 19.85 13.63
C VAL A 609 7.31 20.94 14.67
N TYR A 610 6.49 20.66 15.68
CA TYR A 610 6.22 21.59 16.77
C TYR A 610 6.57 20.94 18.12
N ILE A 611 5.65 21.01 19.10
CA ILE A 611 5.87 20.57 20.47
C ILE A 611 5.92 19.03 20.49
N GLU A 612 4.80 18.37 20.20
CA GLU A 612 4.74 16.90 20.17
C GLU A 612 4.41 16.35 18.79
N ASN A 613 3.81 17.16 17.90
CA ASN A 613 3.23 16.70 16.65
C ASN A 613 4.03 17.18 15.44
N LYS A 614 3.97 16.41 14.36
CA LYS A 614 4.48 16.80 13.05
C LYS A 614 3.41 16.70 11.97
N PHE A 615 3.52 17.52 10.92
CA PHE A 615 2.52 17.61 9.87
C PHE A 615 3.15 17.60 8.48
N ARG A 616 2.70 16.65 7.65
CA ARG A 616 2.96 16.56 6.21
C ARG A 616 1.67 16.18 5.52
N TYR A 617 0.95 17.18 5.02
CA TYR A 617 -0.33 16.94 4.36
C TYR A 617 -0.11 16.47 2.93
N ASN A 618 -0.77 15.37 2.57
CA ASN A 618 -0.87 14.88 1.21
C ASN A 618 -2.33 14.67 0.84
N LYS A 619 -2.64 14.76 -0.47
CA LYS A 619 -3.98 14.42 -0.95
C LYS A 619 -4.28 12.97 -0.60
N SER A 620 -5.47 12.73 -0.05
CA SER A 620 -5.89 11.35 0.23
C SER A 620 -6.15 10.58 -1.07
N ASP A 621 -6.27 9.25 -0.97
CA ASP A 621 -6.65 8.38 -2.10
C ASP A 621 -8.04 8.69 -2.67
N THR A 622 -8.86 9.48 -1.96
CA THR A 622 -10.23 9.85 -2.34
C THR A 622 -10.34 11.36 -2.61
N GLU A 623 -10.62 12.16 -1.58
CA GLU A 623 -10.63 13.61 -1.60
C GLU A 623 -9.96 14.18 -0.35
N GLY A 624 -9.77 15.49 -0.29
CA GLY A 624 -9.18 16.15 0.88
C GLY A 624 -7.72 15.76 1.13
N TYR A 625 -7.27 15.99 2.35
CA TYR A 625 -5.87 15.90 2.74
C TYR A 625 -5.70 15.13 4.04
N CYS A 626 -4.69 14.26 4.08
CA CYS A 626 -4.32 13.48 5.26
C CYS A 626 -2.89 13.83 5.68
N ASN A 627 -2.67 13.95 6.99
CA ASN A 627 -1.33 14.03 7.53
C ASN A 627 -0.63 12.67 7.41
N GLU A 628 0.52 12.63 6.74
CA GLU A 628 1.36 11.44 6.58
C GLU A 628 2.59 11.44 7.49
N ALA A 629 2.82 12.49 8.27
CA ALA A 629 3.98 12.57 9.15
C ALA A 629 3.72 11.80 10.46
N ALA A 630 4.53 10.78 10.73
CA ALA A 630 4.50 9.98 11.95
C ALA A 630 5.91 9.69 12.45
N TYR A 631 6.07 9.59 13.77
CA TYR A 631 7.35 9.23 14.40
C TYR A 631 7.50 7.71 14.46
N ILE A 632 8.73 7.23 14.39
CA ILE A 632 9.10 5.90 14.90
C ILE A 632 9.75 6.10 16.26
N LEU A 633 9.14 5.57 17.31
CA LEU A 633 9.65 5.66 18.67
C LEU A 633 10.23 4.32 19.10
N LYS A 634 11.24 4.33 19.98
CA LYS A 634 11.69 3.15 20.71
C LYS A 634 11.78 3.39 22.21
N TYR A 635 11.60 2.35 23.00
CA TYR A 635 12.00 2.39 24.41
C TYR A 635 13.52 2.49 24.52
N ASN A 636 14.00 3.35 25.43
CA ASN A 636 15.38 3.40 25.83
C ASN A 636 15.61 2.69 27.18
N ASN A 637 16.88 2.61 27.62
CA ASN A 637 17.28 1.96 28.86
C ASN A 637 16.74 2.62 30.14
N GLU A 638 16.20 3.85 30.04
CA GLU A 638 15.61 4.62 31.14
C GLU A 638 14.08 4.48 31.19
N LEU A 639 13.50 3.58 30.38
CA LEU A 639 12.05 3.41 30.23
C LEU A 639 11.34 4.64 29.62
N LYS A 640 12.09 5.53 28.96
CA LYS A 640 11.56 6.65 28.17
C LYS A 640 11.46 6.25 26.69
N PHE A 641 10.67 7.01 25.94
CA PHE A 641 10.62 6.88 24.49
C PHE A 641 11.62 7.84 23.84
N GLU A 642 12.37 7.36 22.87
CA GLU A 642 13.24 8.17 22.02
C GLU A 642 12.80 8.07 20.56
N VAL A 643 12.95 9.18 19.83
CA VAL A 643 12.64 9.23 18.39
C VAL A 643 13.77 8.58 17.61
N VAL A 644 13.41 7.67 16.70
CA VAL A 644 14.33 6.98 15.79
C VAL A 644 14.21 7.53 14.37
N GLU A 645 13.00 7.96 13.98
CA GLU A 645 12.68 8.59 12.68
C GLU A 645 11.44 9.50 12.76
#